data_AF-A0A915PY69-F1
#
_entry.id   AF-A0A915PY69-F1
#
_cell.length_a   1.000
_cell.length_b   1.000
_cell.length_c   1.000
_cell.angle_alpha   90.00
_cell.angle_beta   90.00
_cell.angle_gamma   90.00
#
_symmetry.space_group_name_H-M   'P 1'
#
loop_
_entity.id
_entity.type
_entity.pdbx_description
1 polymer ?
#
loop_
_entity_poly.entity_id
_entity_poly.type
_entity_poly.pdbx_seq_one_letter_code
_entity_poly.pdbx_strand_id
1 'polypeptide(L)'
;MSSTVTNGTVNPSYAFDPQSLEIKTKSVEQTLVPLVTQITTLVNFKEGYLASGKKRSEKAIRSALKIGSAVGAAIERFVVVGETIADENPDVQPEMYDACHEARLAGASIANLNGCLTDDSGTAIDKSILVRAARQLLTSVTRVLLLADRVLIAYSLVKLENTTNFTDFVKIFTEFGGDMVDLAHRSGDRQNDLKSEKRRGQMAVARTMLERLTMLLLTSNKTLLRHPDSDSARQCRNGVFQQMRLALQLIALCVSDGVMHFDASHFLSSSSSDEVLDIGMQLTANAAIRRLMEMLEMVRMTCNVGTGTRERLISALDSLCEMTQDFTDSAYTPHHHREQILDFLEECRFEMTNLIQPDVADEPLRNENIEVTVERLTRRLKDLRKQLQIVAMEQISEVLRANEDQVILSSIKACSVSGDIDGVEKFLEEFREHAEHIQEVCRLLHHISLTDGLHVATGHAERNLRSLAPLTLLAGRTLCIHPSSRIARENVEVFCDTWAQCVNDLSRLAKETDTAASGRLAAEKQAYMSLPRPGVSQSIMDSHRSDCLSSLLSAAPSLTSDHSSDLSYQKCATLFHSYSEDQLNTNSLTCVRYLKDSSEPMEKFHRPIEDSGISSNISASNTNKPPTTSGNFQCSDLQVKVNEIHIRGPSPPPLPKHQIK
;
A
#
# COMPACT_ATOMS: atom_id res chain seq x y z
N MET A 1 36.28 28.74 -5.58
CA MET A 1 36.51 28.25 -6.96
C MET A 1 36.47 26.75 -6.89
N SER A 2 35.44 26.12 -7.46
CA SER A 2 35.22 24.68 -7.34
C SER A 2 35.00 24.12 -8.74
N SER A 3 35.94 23.29 -9.22
CA SER A 3 35.93 22.75 -10.57
C SER A 3 35.10 21.47 -10.64
N THR A 4 33.90 21.57 -11.19
CA THR A 4 33.06 20.41 -11.55
C THR A 4 33.70 19.60 -12.67
N VAL A 5 34.07 18.35 -12.38
CA VAL A 5 34.52 17.39 -13.39
C VAL A 5 33.34 16.49 -13.76
N THR A 6 32.65 16.82 -14.85
CA THR A 6 31.54 16.04 -15.39
C THR A 6 32.06 14.84 -16.18
N ASN A 7 32.21 13.69 -15.51
CA ASN A 7 32.56 12.44 -16.17
C ASN A 7 31.28 11.78 -16.73
N GLY A 8 31.08 11.84 -18.05
CA GLY A 8 29.93 11.23 -18.70
C GLY A 8 30.05 9.70 -18.80
N THR A 9 29.27 8.97 -18.01
CA THR A 9 29.16 7.51 -18.14
C THR A 9 28.15 7.13 -19.22
N VAL A 10 28.62 6.41 -20.24
CA VAL A 10 27.78 5.82 -21.30
C VAL A 10 26.74 4.87 -20.69
N ASN A 11 25.50 4.88 -21.21
CA ASN A 11 24.44 3.96 -20.79
C ASN A 11 24.95 2.51 -20.79
N PRO A 12 24.90 1.79 -19.65
CA PRO A 12 25.23 0.37 -19.63
C PRO A 12 24.18 -0.40 -20.45
N SER A 13 24.66 -1.22 -21.39
CA SER A 13 23.82 -2.18 -22.13
C SER A 13 22.92 -2.95 -21.16
N TYR A 14 21.60 -2.97 -21.42
CA TYR A 14 20.62 -3.73 -20.62
C TYR A 14 21.09 -5.17 -20.43
N ALA A 15 21.56 -5.50 -19.24
CA ALA A 15 21.94 -6.85 -18.88
C ALA A 15 20.66 -7.68 -18.68
N PHE A 16 20.56 -8.79 -19.40
CA PHE A 16 19.40 -9.68 -19.34
C PHE A 16 19.37 -10.38 -17.97
N ASP A 17 18.55 -9.89 -17.04
CA ASP A 17 18.35 -10.50 -15.73
C ASP A 17 17.44 -11.75 -15.86
N PRO A 18 17.91 -12.96 -15.47
CA PRO A 18 17.07 -14.16 -15.43
C PRO A 18 15.78 -14.02 -14.61
N GLN A 19 15.74 -13.15 -13.59
CA GLN A 19 14.53 -12.91 -12.78
C GLN A 19 13.41 -12.24 -13.58
N SER A 20 13.72 -11.53 -14.67
CA SER A 20 12.72 -10.96 -15.59
C SER A 20 11.87 -12.02 -16.32
N LEU A 21 12.26 -13.29 -16.26
CA LEU A 21 11.58 -14.41 -16.93
C LEU A 21 10.71 -15.26 -15.99
N GLU A 22 10.66 -14.95 -14.69
CA GLU A 22 9.83 -15.67 -13.73
C GLU A 22 8.33 -15.37 -13.96
N ILE A 23 7.52 -16.41 -14.09
CA ILE A 23 6.07 -16.27 -14.25
C ILE A 23 5.45 -16.03 -12.87
N LYS A 24 5.32 -14.76 -12.48
CA LYS A 24 4.89 -14.32 -11.12
C LYS A 24 3.42 -14.65 -10.75
N THR A 25 2.66 -15.27 -11.65
CA THR A 25 1.20 -15.44 -11.58
C THR A 25 0.76 -16.84 -12.00
N LYS A 26 -0.28 -17.37 -11.34
CA LYS A 26 -0.73 -18.76 -11.48
C LYS A 26 -1.46 -19.00 -12.79
N SER A 27 -2.32 -18.06 -13.19
CA SER A 27 -3.12 -18.10 -14.43
C SER A 27 -2.24 -18.09 -15.68
N VAL A 28 -1.22 -17.22 -15.71
CA VAL A 28 -0.26 -17.14 -16.82
C VAL A 28 0.59 -18.40 -16.88
N GLU A 29 1.00 -18.95 -15.74
CA GLU A 29 1.72 -20.23 -15.69
C GLU A 29 0.86 -21.39 -16.21
N GLN A 30 -0.37 -21.53 -15.72
CA GLN A 30 -1.33 -22.55 -16.17
C GLN A 30 -1.71 -22.39 -17.65
N THR A 31 -1.72 -21.18 -18.20
CA THR A 31 -1.98 -20.90 -19.62
C THR A 31 -0.74 -21.17 -20.49
N LEU A 32 0.45 -20.84 -19.99
CA LEU A 32 1.71 -21.11 -20.67
C LEU A 32 2.09 -22.59 -20.63
N VAL A 33 1.71 -23.38 -19.62
CA VAL A 33 2.04 -24.82 -19.55
C VAL A 33 1.54 -25.60 -20.78
N PRO A 34 0.27 -25.52 -21.21
CA PRO A 34 -0.19 -26.13 -22.46
C PRO A 34 0.51 -25.59 -23.71
N LEU A 35 0.82 -24.28 -23.77
CA LEU A 35 1.51 -23.69 -24.92
C LEU A 35 2.97 -24.15 -25.01
N VAL A 36 3.70 -24.16 -23.89
CA VAL A 36 5.06 -24.71 -23.77
C VAL A 36 5.04 -26.21 -24.04
N THR A 37 4.04 -26.95 -23.58
CA THR A 37 3.88 -28.38 -23.88
C THR A 37 3.60 -28.63 -25.36
N GLN A 38 2.75 -27.83 -26.01
CA GLN A 38 2.46 -27.94 -27.44
C GLN A 38 3.68 -27.56 -28.29
N ILE A 39 4.38 -26.46 -27.97
CA ILE A 39 5.64 -26.08 -28.62
C ILE A 39 6.68 -27.19 -28.41
N THR A 40 6.87 -27.68 -27.18
CA THR A 40 7.78 -28.80 -26.87
C THR A 40 7.38 -30.08 -27.60
N THR A 41 6.09 -30.35 -27.81
CA THR A 41 5.61 -31.52 -28.56
C THR A 41 5.86 -31.37 -30.06
N LEU A 42 5.61 -30.20 -30.65
CA LEU A 42 5.96 -29.88 -32.05
C LEU A 42 7.48 -29.93 -32.28
N VAL A 43 8.25 -29.52 -31.28
CA VAL A 43 9.71 -29.55 -31.25
C VAL A 43 10.26 -30.98 -31.14
N ASN A 44 9.71 -31.80 -30.23
CA ASN A 44 10.14 -33.19 -30.05
C ASN A 44 9.64 -34.10 -31.19
N PHE A 45 8.54 -33.73 -31.87
CA PHE A 45 8.15 -34.26 -33.18
C PHE A 45 9.27 -34.09 -34.24
N LYS A 46 10.13 -33.06 -34.12
CA LYS A 46 11.28 -32.81 -35.00
C LYS A 46 12.55 -33.57 -34.57
N GLU A 47 12.66 -34.03 -33.32
CA GLU A 47 13.71 -34.99 -32.93
C GLU A 47 13.39 -36.40 -33.43
N GLY A 48 12.12 -36.82 -33.35
CA GLY A 48 11.65 -38.04 -34.01
C GLY A 48 11.83 -38.04 -35.54
N TYR A 49 11.89 -36.87 -36.18
CA TYR A 49 12.17 -36.72 -37.61
C TYR A 49 13.62 -37.13 -37.95
N LEU A 50 14.60 -36.66 -37.16
CA LEU A 50 16.02 -37.02 -37.33
C LEU A 50 16.28 -38.52 -37.09
N ALA A 51 15.49 -39.16 -36.21
CA ALA A 51 15.62 -40.59 -35.90
C ALA A 51 14.82 -41.54 -36.82
N SER A 52 13.85 -41.04 -37.59
CA SER A 52 12.87 -41.90 -38.29
C SER A 52 12.67 -41.62 -39.79
N GLY A 53 13.15 -40.49 -40.32
CA GLY A 53 13.35 -40.28 -41.77
C GLY A 53 12.11 -40.23 -42.68
N LYS A 54 10.87 -40.36 -42.16
CA LYS A 54 9.64 -40.28 -42.97
C LYS A 54 9.14 -38.84 -43.13
N LYS A 55 9.05 -38.37 -44.38
CA LYS A 55 8.37 -37.12 -44.75
C LYS A 55 6.91 -37.12 -44.25
N ARG A 56 6.44 -36.00 -43.70
CA ARG A 56 5.09 -35.85 -43.12
C ARG A 56 4.22 -34.89 -43.96
N SER A 57 2.91 -34.91 -43.73
CA SER A 57 1.93 -34.23 -44.59
C SER A 57 2.04 -32.71 -44.58
N GLU A 58 2.19 -32.15 -45.78
CA GLU A 58 2.13 -30.72 -46.15
C GLU A 58 0.98 -29.95 -45.49
N LYS A 59 -0.17 -30.61 -45.26
CA LYS A 59 -1.37 -30.04 -44.62
C LYS A 59 -1.09 -29.47 -43.22
N ALA A 60 -0.15 -30.04 -42.47
CA ALA A 60 0.22 -29.54 -41.15
C ALA A 60 1.00 -28.22 -41.21
N ILE A 61 1.92 -28.10 -42.18
CA ILE A 61 2.75 -26.90 -42.38
C ILE A 61 1.88 -25.72 -42.84
N ARG A 62 0.96 -25.95 -43.80
CA ARG A 62 0.01 -24.91 -44.24
C ARG A 62 -0.89 -24.41 -43.10
N SER A 63 -1.28 -25.27 -42.15
CA SER A 63 -2.04 -24.86 -40.97
C SER A 63 -1.22 -23.97 -40.01
N ALA A 64 0.05 -24.32 -39.75
CA ALA A 64 0.93 -23.51 -38.90
C ALA A 64 1.18 -22.11 -39.50
N LEU A 65 1.45 -22.03 -40.81
CA LEU A 65 1.56 -20.77 -41.56
C LEU A 65 0.31 -19.90 -41.42
N LYS A 66 -0.89 -20.49 -41.55
CA LYS A 66 -2.16 -19.76 -41.39
C LYS A 66 -2.34 -19.22 -39.97
N ILE A 67 -1.91 -19.94 -38.93
CA ILE A 67 -1.95 -19.48 -37.54
C ILE A 67 -0.99 -18.30 -37.33
N GLY A 68 0.26 -18.39 -37.77
CA GLY A 68 1.24 -17.30 -37.63
C GLY A 68 0.78 -16.01 -38.32
N SER A 69 0.24 -16.11 -39.54
CA SER A 69 -0.34 -14.98 -40.27
C SER A 69 -1.57 -14.39 -39.57
N ALA A 70 -2.46 -15.23 -39.02
CA ALA A 70 -3.62 -14.77 -38.27
C ALA A 70 -3.25 -14.06 -36.94
N VAL A 71 -2.21 -14.53 -36.25
CA VAL A 71 -1.65 -13.86 -35.07
C VAL A 71 -1.11 -12.49 -35.45
N GLY A 72 -0.21 -12.40 -36.45
CA GLY A 72 0.33 -11.11 -36.91
C GLY A 72 -0.77 -10.10 -37.26
N ALA A 73 -1.75 -10.51 -38.08
CA ALA A 73 -2.87 -9.65 -38.45
C ALA A 73 -3.80 -9.27 -37.28
N ALA A 74 -3.86 -10.05 -36.20
CA ALA A 74 -4.57 -9.67 -34.98
C ALA A 74 -3.81 -8.63 -34.17
N ILE A 75 -2.48 -8.77 -34.08
CA ILE A 75 -1.61 -7.84 -33.36
C ILE A 75 -1.55 -6.48 -34.05
N GLU A 76 -1.51 -6.41 -35.39
CA GLU A 76 -1.60 -5.13 -36.11
C GLU A 76 -2.88 -4.35 -35.76
N ARG A 77 -4.04 -5.02 -35.62
CA ARG A 77 -5.30 -4.36 -35.22
C ARG A 77 -5.30 -3.94 -33.74
N PHE A 78 -4.68 -4.74 -32.88
CA PHE A 78 -4.53 -4.42 -31.46
C PHE A 78 -3.62 -3.20 -31.25
N VAL A 79 -2.50 -3.15 -31.97
CA VAL A 79 -1.54 -2.04 -31.97
C VAL A 79 -2.19 -0.73 -32.42
N VAL A 80 -2.99 -0.72 -33.51
CA VAL A 80 -3.69 0.50 -33.96
C VAL A 80 -4.62 1.09 -32.87
N VAL A 81 -5.23 0.26 -32.03
CA VAL A 81 -6.04 0.74 -30.88
C VAL A 81 -5.14 1.34 -29.80
N GLY A 82 -4.00 0.71 -29.47
CA GLY A 82 -3.02 1.24 -28.53
C GLY A 82 -2.41 2.57 -29.00
N GLU A 83 -2.08 2.69 -30.28
CA GLU A 83 -1.57 3.91 -30.92
C GLU A 83 -2.63 5.03 -30.91
N THR A 84 -3.92 4.71 -31.11
CA THR A 84 -5.02 5.68 -30.95
C THR A 84 -5.12 6.20 -29.50
N ILE A 85 -5.01 5.30 -28.51
CA ILE A 85 -5.01 5.69 -27.08
C ILE A 85 -3.77 6.54 -26.75
N ALA A 86 -2.62 6.25 -27.36
CA ALA A 86 -1.38 7.01 -27.20
C ALA A 86 -1.51 8.45 -27.73
N ASP A 87 -2.16 8.64 -28.89
CA ASP A 87 -2.38 9.96 -29.48
C ASP A 87 -3.36 10.83 -28.65
N GLU A 88 -4.33 10.21 -27.97
CA GLU A 88 -5.27 10.89 -27.08
C GLU A 88 -4.68 11.21 -25.69
N ASN A 89 -3.60 10.54 -25.25
CA ASN A 89 -3.08 10.60 -23.87
C ASN A 89 -1.55 10.84 -23.80
N PRO A 90 -1.10 12.11 -23.90
CA PRO A 90 0.33 12.47 -23.94
C PRO A 90 1.19 11.91 -22.80
N ASP A 91 0.64 11.79 -21.59
CA ASP A 91 1.37 11.35 -20.38
C ASP A 91 1.80 9.88 -20.42
N VAL A 92 1.13 9.07 -21.26
CA VAL A 92 1.34 7.62 -21.45
C VAL A 92 1.78 7.30 -22.89
N GLN A 93 1.69 8.26 -23.81
CA GLN A 93 2.05 8.15 -25.22
C GLN A 93 3.38 7.41 -25.49
N PRO A 94 4.54 7.79 -24.89
CA PRO A 94 5.81 7.11 -25.18
C PRO A 94 5.81 5.65 -24.71
N GLU A 95 5.34 5.38 -23.49
CA GLU A 95 5.25 4.03 -22.92
C GLU A 95 4.37 3.11 -23.80
N MET A 96 3.28 3.67 -24.34
CA MET A 96 2.31 2.97 -25.17
C MET A 96 2.85 2.69 -26.58
N TYR A 97 3.51 3.65 -27.21
CA TYR A 97 4.15 3.45 -28.52
C TYR A 97 5.28 2.41 -28.44
N ASP A 98 6.10 2.41 -27.39
CA ASP A 98 7.14 1.38 -27.18
C ASP A 98 6.53 -0.02 -27.00
N ALA A 99 5.51 -0.14 -26.16
CA ALA A 99 4.81 -1.42 -25.95
C ALA A 99 4.11 -1.93 -27.23
N CYS A 100 3.52 -1.03 -28.01
CA CYS A 100 2.93 -1.32 -29.31
C CYS A 100 3.99 -1.76 -30.34
N HIS A 101 5.16 -1.10 -30.37
CA HIS A 101 6.26 -1.45 -31.25
C HIS A 101 6.81 -2.84 -30.95
N GLU A 102 7.05 -3.17 -29.67
CA GLU A 102 7.45 -4.51 -29.25
C GLU A 102 6.43 -5.59 -29.62
N ALA A 103 5.13 -5.31 -29.45
CA ALA A 103 4.06 -6.23 -29.84
C ALA A 103 4.09 -6.48 -31.36
N ARG A 104 4.23 -5.40 -32.17
CA ARG A 104 4.35 -5.50 -33.63
C ARG A 104 5.56 -6.34 -34.05
N LEU A 105 6.74 -6.10 -33.46
CA LEU A 105 7.96 -6.88 -33.70
C LEU A 105 7.81 -8.36 -33.31
N ALA A 106 7.20 -8.66 -32.18
CA ALA A 106 6.99 -10.03 -31.72
C ALA A 106 5.95 -10.78 -32.57
N GLY A 107 4.86 -10.12 -32.97
CA GLY A 107 3.86 -10.63 -33.92
C GLY A 107 4.46 -10.91 -35.30
N ALA A 108 5.24 -9.97 -35.84
CA ALA A 108 5.98 -10.15 -37.10
C ALA A 108 7.00 -11.30 -37.01
N SER A 109 7.68 -11.46 -35.88
CA SER A 109 8.59 -12.58 -35.64
C SER A 109 7.86 -13.94 -35.69
N ILE A 110 6.69 -14.06 -35.06
CA ILE A 110 5.87 -15.28 -35.07
C ILE A 110 5.30 -15.57 -36.48
N ALA A 111 4.94 -14.55 -37.24
CA ALA A 111 4.52 -14.70 -38.63
C ALA A 111 5.68 -15.19 -39.53
N ASN A 112 6.86 -14.57 -39.42
CA ASN A 112 8.00 -14.82 -40.30
C ASN A 112 8.74 -16.14 -39.98
N LEU A 113 8.85 -16.53 -38.70
CA LEU A 113 9.53 -17.78 -38.30
C LEU A 113 8.89 -19.04 -38.90
N ASN A 114 7.58 -19.00 -39.22
CA ASN A 114 6.91 -20.10 -39.90
C ASN A 114 7.20 -20.16 -41.41
N GLY A 115 7.65 -19.07 -42.04
CA GLY A 115 8.04 -19.05 -43.46
C GLY A 115 9.23 -19.96 -43.76
N CYS A 116 10.19 -20.03 -42.83
CA CYS A 116 11.39 -20.86 -42.89
C CYS A 116 11.08 -22.39 -42.78
N LEU A 117 9.81 -22.80 -42.75
CA LEU A 117 9.38 -24.19 -42.89
C LEU A 117 9.29 -24.66 -44.36
N THR A 118 9.57 -23.79 -45.34
CA THR A 118 9.36 -24.07 -46.78
C THR A 118 10.63 -24.20 -47.62
N ASP A 119 11.79 -23.73 -47.14
CA ASP A 119 13.07 -23.92 -47.82
C ASP A 119 13.68 -25.29 -47.50
N ASP A 120 14.15 -26.01 -48.53
CA ASP A 120 14.78 -27.33 -48.42
C ASP A 120 16.22 -27.27 -47.85
N SER A 121 16.66 -26.08 -47.41
CA SER A 121 17.91 -25.89 -46.66
C SER A 121 17.75 -26.41 -45.22
N GLY A 122 18.59 -27.36 -44.81
CA GLY A 122 18.47 -28.10 -43.54
C GLY A 122 18.70 -27.31 -42.24
N THR A 123 18.48 -25.99 -42.23
CA THR A 123 18.70 -25.09 -41.10
C THR A 123 17.69 -25.39 -39.98
N ALA A 124 18.18 -25.77 -38.80
CA ALA A 124 17.29 -26.07 -37.68
C ALA A 124 16.70 -24.77 -37.10
N ILE A 125 15.43 -24.47 -37.39
CA ILE A 125 14.65 -23.44 -36.65
C ILE A 125 14.86 -23.64 -35.15
N ASP A 126 15.47 -22.65 -34.52
CA ASP A 126 15.89 -22.73 -33.13
C ASP A 126 14.68 -22.63 -32.19
N LYS A 127 14.54 -23.66 -31.35
CA LYS A 127 13.52 -23.83 -30.32
C LYS A 127 13.40 -22.58 -29.42
N SER A 128 14.54 -21.95 -29.12
CA SER A 128 14.62 -20.79 -28.23
C SER A 128 13.93 -19.55 -28.80
N ILE A 129 14.01 -19.33 -30.12
CA ILE A 129 13.57 -18.09 -30.76
C ILE A 129 12.05 -18.01 -30.79
N LEU A 130 11.34 -19.09 -31.12
CA LEU A 130 9.87 -19.11 -31.12
C LEU A 130 9.30 -18.94 -29.70
N VAL A 131 9.90 -19.59 -28.69
CA VAL A 131 9.49 -19.43 -27.29
C VAL A 131 9.76 -18.01 -26.80
N ARG A 132 10.89 -17.40 -27.18
CA ARG A 132 11.23 -16.00 -26.87
C ARG A 132 10.26 -15.02 -27.54
N ALA A 133 9.91 -15.23 -28.82
CA ALA A 133 8.95 -14.39 -29.52
C ALA A 133 7.53 -14.50 -28.93
N ALA A 134 7.09 -15.70 -28.57
CA ALA A 134 5.79 -15.90 -27.89
C ALA A 134 5.75 -15.25 -26.50
N ARG A 135 6.84 -15.32 -25.73
CA ARG A 135 6.97 -14.62 -24.45
C ARG A 135 6.99 -13.10 -24.63
N GLN A 136 7.79 -12.57 -25.56
CA GLN A 136 7.83 -11.13 -25.85
C GLN A 136 6.45 -10.61 -26.27
N LEU A 137 5.71 -11.36 -27.08
CA LEU A 137 4.36 -10.96 -27.49
C LEU A 137 3.40 -10.91 -26.30
N LEU A 138 3.44 -11.91 -25.41
CA LEU A 138 2.62 -11.89 -24.20
C LEU A 138 2.97 -10.72 -23.28
N THR A 139 4.26 -10.44 -23.06
CA THR A 139 4.72 -9.30 -22.25
C THR A 139 4.26 -7.98 -22.86
N SER A 140 4.53 -7.72 -24.14
CA SER A 140 4.19 -6.46 -24.82
C SER A 140 2.69 -6.22 -24.97
N VAL A 141 1.89 -7.26 -25.29
CA VAL A 141 0.42 -7.16 -25.27
C VAL A 141 -0.10 -6.87 -23.85
N THR A 142 0.51 -7.45 -22.82
CA THR A 142 0.18 -7.13 -21.42
C THR A 142 0.53 -5.69 -21.09
N ARG A 143 1.71 -5.18 -21.50
CA ARG A 143 2.09 -3.77 -21.32
C ARG A 143 1.05 -2.81 -21.90
N VAL A 144 0.65 -2.99 -23.16
CA VAL A 144 -0.39 -2.16 -23.81
C VAL A 144 -1.72 -2.19 -23.03
N LEU A 145 -2.18 -3.37 -22.58
CA LEU A 145 -3.41 -3.49 -21.79
C LEU A 145 -3.33 -2.77 -20.43
N LEU A 146 -2.19 -2.86 -19.74
CA LEU A 146 -1.99 -2.20 -18.45
C LEU A 146 -1.92 -0.67 -18.59
N LEU A 147 -1.35 -0.17 -19.68
CA LEU A 147 -1.33 1.25 -20.00
C LEU A 147 -2.73 1.79 -20.37
N ALA A 148 -3.54 1.00 -21.07
CA ALA A 148 -4.94 1.35 -21.36
C ALA A 148 -5.81 1.37 -20.09
N ASP A 149 -5.71 0.35 -19.23
CA ASP A 149 -6.41 0.30 -17.94
C ASP A 149 -5.98 1.48 -17.03
N ARG A 150 -4.70 1.85 -17.04
CA ARG A 150 -4.14 3.02 -16.33
C ARG A 150 -4.79 4.34 -16.79
N VAL A 151 -4.85 4.55 -18.10
CA VAL A 151 -5.44 5.76 -18.72
C VAL A 151 -6.90 5.93 -18.30
N LEU A 152 -7.70 4.86 -18.40
CA LEU A 152 -9.14 4.91 -18.12
C LEU A 152 -9.43 5.36 -16.68
N ILE A 153 -8.75 4.78 -15.68
CA ILE A 153 -9.00 5.12 -14.27
C ILE A 153 -8.47 6.53 -13.94
N ALA A 154 -7.32 6.91 -14.51
CA ALA A 154 -6.78 8.26 -14.34
C ALA A 154 -7.75 9.32 -14.91
N TYR A 155 -8.33 9.07 -16.08
CA TYR A 155 -9.33 9.94 -16.70
C TYR A 155 -10.58 10.11 -15.83
N SER A 156 -11.16 9.03 -15.30
CA SER A 156 -12.34 9.11 -14.40
C SER A 156 -12.07 9.94 -13.14
N LEU A 157 -10.86 9.86 -12.56
CA LEU A 157 -10.48 10.72 -11.42
C LEU A 157 -10.27 12.20 -11.80
N VAL A 158 -9.60 12.49 -12.92
CA VAL A 158 -9.40 13.88 -13.38
C VAL A 158 -10.73 14.55 -13.73
N LYS A 159 -11.66 13.78 -14.32
CA LYS A 159 -13.04 14.19 -14.60
C LYS A 159 -13.81 14.56 -13.32
N LEU A 160 -13.68 13.76 -12.25
CA LEU A 160 -14.23 14.09 -10.92
C LEU A 160 -13.59 15.35 -10.31
N GLU A 161 -12.26 15.44 -10.30
CA GLU A 161 -11.53 16.51 -9.61
C GLU A 161 -11.82 17.92 -10.18
N ASN A 162 -12.13 17.99 -11.48
CA ASN A 162 -12.49 19.23 -12.18
C ASN A 162 -14.00 19.53 -12.19
N THR A 163 -14.85 18.71 -11.56
CA THR A 163 -16.30 18.93 -11.56
C THR A 163 -16.69 20.04 -10.58
N THR A 164 -17.39 21.06 -11.08
CA THR A 164 -17.80 22.27 -10.32
C THR A 164 -19.30 22.36 -10.04
N ASN A 165 -20.12 21.43 -10.55
CA ASN A 165 -21.58 21.42 -10.41
C ASN A 165 -22.07 20.10 -9.79
N PHE A 166 -23.09 20.18 -8.93
CA PHE A 166 -23.62 19.03 -8.20
C PHE A 166 -24.30 17.98 -9.10
N THR A 167 -25.05 18.41 -10.12
CA THR A 167 -25.75 17.48 -11.03
C THR A 167 -24.76 16.65 -11.84
N ASP A 168 -23.71 17.28 -12.36
CA ASP A 168 -22.65 16.59 -13.09
C ASP A 168 -21.82 15.71 -12.14
N PHE A 169 -21.54 16.17 -10.92
CA PHE A 169 -20.85 15.38 -9.91
C PHE A 169 -21.59 14.08 -9.58
N VAL A 170 -22.90 14.11 -9.35
CA VAL A 170 -23.69 12.89 -9.10
C VAL A 170 -23.60 11.92 -10.28
N LYS A 171 -23.67 12.41 -11.52
CA LYS A 171 -23.54 11.59 -12.72
C LYS A 171 -22.15 10.94 -12.82
N ILE A 172 -21.08 11.74 -12.71
CA ILE A 172 -19.69 11.29 -12.88
C ILE A 172 -19.26 10.40 -11.71
N PHE A 173 -19.74 10.66 -10.48
CA PHE A 173 -19.46 9.81 -9.33
C PHE A 173 -20.19 8.46 -9.41
N THR A 174 -21.38 8.42 -10.03
CA THR A 174 -22.08 7.15 -10.32
C THR A 174 -21.33 6.32 -11.36
N GLU A 175 -20.79 6.97 -12.40
CA GLU A 175 -19.93 6.37 -13.43
C GLU A 175 -18.65 5.78 -12.82
N PHE A 176 -17.89 6.60 -12.07
CA PHE A 176 -16.70 6.17 -11.32
C PHE A 176 -17.00 5.07 -10.28
N GLY A 177 -18.17 5.10 -9.64
CA GLY A 177 -18.60 4.04 -8.73
C GLY A 177 -18.77 2.69 -9.42
N GLY A 178 -19.17 2.67 -10.70
CA GLY A 178 -19.17 1.49 -11.55
C GLY A 178 -17.75 0.99 -11.86
N ASP A 179 -16.90 1.88 -12.37
CA ASP A 179 -15.47 1.59 -12.65
C ASP A 179 -14.77 0.97 -11.43
N MET A 180 -15.06 1.50 -10.23
CA MET A 180 -14.49 1.02 -8.97
C MET A 180 -14.98 -0.36 -8.53
N VAL A 181 -16.22 -0.75 -8.84
CA VAL A 181 -16.72 -2.12 -8.56
C VAL A 181 -16.05 -3.13 -9.49
N ASP A 182 -15.96 -2.84 -10.78
CA ASP A 182 -15.26 -3.70 -11.74
C ASP A 182 -13.76 -3.82 -11.40
N LEU A 183 -13.13 -2.72 -10.99
CA LEU A 183 -11.76 -2.74 -10.47
C LEU A 183 -11.65 -3.58 -9.19
N ALA A 184 -12.58 -3.46 -8.25
CA ALA A 184 -12.58 -4.23 -7.00
C ALA A 184 -12.69 -5.75 -7.24
N HIS A 185 -13.44 -6.18 -8.26
CA HIS A 185 -13.49 -7.57 -8.69
C HIS A 185 -12.17 -8.00 -9.37
N ARG A 186 -11.75 -7.31 -10.46
CA ARG A 186 -10.54 -7.66 -11.23
C ARG A 186 -9.26 -7.68 -10.37
N SER A 187 -9.13 -6.75 -9.43
CA SER A 187 -8.02 -6.70 -8.47
C SER A 187 -8.07 -7.83 -7.43
N GLY A 188 -9.25 -8.36 -7.10
CA GLY A 188 -9.43 -9.52 -6.21
C GLY A 188 -9.01 -10.82 -6.87
N ASP A 189 -9.44 -11.05 -8.11
CA ASP A 189 -8.95 -12.18 -8.91
C ASP A 189 -7.43 -12.13 -9.06
N ARG A 190 -6.88 -10.93 -9.32
CA ARG A 190 -5.42 -10.72 -9.42
C ARG A 190 -4.69 -10.92 -8.09
N GLN A 191 -5.27 -10.51 -6.96
CA GLN A 191 -4.74 -10.79 -5.62
C GLN A 191 -4.55 -12.29 -5.38
N ASN A 192 -5.52 -13.10 -5.82
CA ASN A 192 -5.50 -14.55 -5.69
C ASN A 192 -4.61 -15.25 -6.73
N ASP A 193 -4.42 -14.64 -7.90
CA ASP A 193 -3.52 -15.09 -8.98
C ASP A 193 -2.02 -14.88 -8.67
N LEU A 194 -1.67 -13.85 -7.90
CA LEU A 194 -0.29 -13.53 -7.53
C LEU A 194 0.38 -14.64 -6.69
N LYS A 195 1.62 -14.99 -7.03
CA LYS A 195 2.45 -15.95 -6.26
C LYS A 195 3.08 -15.33 -5.02
N SER A 196 3.72 -14.16 -5.18
CA SER A 196 4.44 -13.46 -4.10
C SER A 196 3.53 -13.06 -2.95
N GLU A 197 3.90 -13.42 -1.71
CA GLU A 197 3.18 -13.03 -0.49
C GLU A 197 3.22 -11.51 -0.29
N LYS A 198 4.37 -10.86 -0.55
CA LYS A 198 4.52 -9.40 -0.58
C LYS A 198 3.53 -8.74 -1.56
N ARG A 199 3.51 -9.16 -2.85
CA ARG A 199 2.60 -8.56 -3.85
C ARG A 199 1.13 -8.82 -3.55
N ARG A 200 0.78 -10.00 -3.02
CA ARG A 200 -0.58 -10.31 -2.57
C ARG A 200 -1.01 -9.40 -1.42
N GLY A 201 -0.13 -9.16 -0.45
CA GLY A 201 -0.36 -8.19 0.64
C GLY A 201 -0.54 -6.76 0.12
N GLN A 202 0.31 -6.31 -0.80
CA GLN A 202 0.23 -4.96 -1.38
C GLN A 202 -1.09 -4.75 -2.14
N MET A 203 -1.53 -5.74 -2.92
CA MET A 203 -2.83 -5.71 -3.58
C MET A 203 -3.99 -5.68 -2.58
N ALA A 204 -3.93 -6.49 -1.50
CA ALA A 204 -4.96 -6.53 -0.47
C ALA A 204 -5.11 -5.18 0.25
N VAL A 205 -3.99 -4.54 0.62
CA VAL A 205 -3.99 -3.19 1.19
C VAL A 205 -4.57 -2.16 0.22
N ALA A 206 -4.09 -2.16 -1.04
CA ALA A 206 -4.52 -1.18 -2.04
C ALA A 206 -6.05 -1.20 -2.23
N ARG A 207 -6.65 -2.41 -2.28
CA ARG A 207 -8.11 -2.59 -2.36
C ARG A 207 -8.83 -2.03 -1.14
N THR A 208 -8.35 -2.33 0.08
CA THR A 208 -8.90 -1.78 1.34
C THR A 208 -8.80 -0.25 1.40
N MET A 209 -7.73 0.35 0.88
CA MET A 209 -7.60 1.81 0.78
C MET A 209 -8.68 2.39 -0.14
N LEU A 210 -8.86 1.84 -1.35
CA LEU A 210 -9.85 2.33 -2.32
C LEU A 210 -11.30 2.20 -1.80
N GLU A 211 -11.63 1.10 -1.10
CA GLU A 211 -12.95 0.91 -0.46
C GLU A 211 -13.25 2.06 0.52
N ARG A 212 -12.33 2.37 1.43
CA ARG A 212 -12.49 3.44 2.43
C ARG A 212 -12.48 4.84 1.82
N LEU A 213 -11.55 5.09 0.91
CA LEU A 213 -11.38 6.40 0.26
C LEU A 213 -12.59 6.77 -0.61
N THR A 214 -13.38 5.81 -1.09
CA THR A 214 -14.56 6.07 -1.92
C THR A 214 -15.60 6.92 -1.19
N MET A 215 -15.91 6.63 0.09
CA MET A 215 -16.88 7.43 0.85
C MET A 215 -16.31 8.81 1.24
N LEU A 216 -15.03 8.88 1.62
CA LEU A 216 -14.33 10.14 1.88
C LEU A 216 -14.28 11.04 0.63
N LEU A 217 -14.16 10.44 -0.56
CA LEU A 217 -14.17 11.17 -1.82
C LEU A 217 -15.56 11.77 -2.09
N LEU A 218 -16.63 11.02 -1.79
CA LEU A 218 -18.00 11.51 -1.90
C LEU A 218 -18.26 12.70 -0.95
N THR A 219 -17.95 12.56 0.35
CA THR A 219 -18.25 13.61 1.33
C THR A 219 -17.37 14.85 1.17
N SER A 220 -16.09 14.71 0.83
CA SER A 220 -15.19 15.84 0.64
C SER A 220 -15.52 16.64 -0.64
N ASN A 221 -15.90 15.97 -1.74
CA ASN A 221 -16.42 16.67 -2.93
C ASN A 221 -17.76 17.36 -2.64
N LYS A 222 -18.71 16.69 -1.98
CA LYS A 222 -19.97 17.33 -1.52
C LYS A 222 -19.70 18.58 -0.68
N THR A 223 -18.69 18.53 0.19
CA THR A 223 -18.33 19.66 1.07
C THR A 223 -17.75 20.84 0.29
N LEU A 224 -16.80 20.60 -0.63
CA LEU A 224 -16.25 21.67 -1.46
C LEU A 224 -17.29 22.25 -2.43
N LEU A 225 -18.15 21.42 -3.03
CA LEU A 225 -19.26 21.89 -3.87
C LEU A 225 -20.28 22.75 -3.10
N ARG A 226 -20.40 22.54 -1.77
CA ARG A 226 -21.25 23.38 -0.92
C ARG A 226 -20.59 24.68 -0.49
N HIS A 227 -19.26 24.65 -0.28
CA HIS A 227 -18.43 25.74 0.25
C HIS A 227 -17.17 25.94 -0.61
N PRO A 228 -17.30 26.48 -1.84
CA PRO A 228 -16.19 26.54 -2.81
C PRO A 228 -15.02 27.42 -2.33
N ASP A 229 -15.30 28.43 -1.51
CA ASP A 229 -14.31 29.36 -0.98
C ASP A 229 -13.59 28.83 0.28
N SER A 230 -13.87 27.59 0.70
CA SER A 230 -13.28 26.97 1.89
C SER A 230 -11.96 26.26 1.55
N ASP A 231 -10.83 26.89 1.90
CA ASP A 231 -9.49 26.30 1.72
C ASP A 231 -9.32 24.97 2.45
N SER A 232 -9.91 24.81 3.64
CA SER A 232 -9.84 23.54 4.38
C SER A 232 -10.63 22.42 3.69
N ALA A 233 -11.80 22.74 3.09
CA ALA A 233 -12.55 21.77 2.28
C ALA A 233 -11.76 21.37 1.02
N ARG A 234 -11.10 22.36 0.38
CA ARG A 234 -10.28 22.17 -0.82
C ARG A 234 -9.06 21.29 -0.55
N GLN A 235 -8.33 21.55 0.53
CA GLN A 235 -7.18 20.75 0.96
C GLN A 235 -7.61 19.33 1.37
N CYS A 236 -8.67 19.20 2.17
CA CYS A 236 -9.24 17.91 2.57
C CYS A 236 -9.57 17.03 1.35
N ARG A 237 -10.32 17.58 0.38
CA ARG A 237 -10.69 16.89 -0.87
C ARG A 237 -9.47 16.48 -1.70
N ASN A 238 -8.53 17.41 -1.90
CA ASN A 238 -7.35 17.15 -2.73
C ASN A 238 -6.45 16.06 -2.10
N GLY A 239 -6.34 16.01 -0.77
CA GLY A 239 -5.65 14.94 -0.06
C GLY A 239 -6.31 13.56 -0.24
N VAL A 240 -7.65 13.49 -0.26
CA VAL A 240 -8.35 12.23 -0.58
C VAL A 240 -8.09 11.80 -2.02
N PHE A 241 -8.10 12.72 -2.99
CA PHE A 241 -7.68 12.42 -4.37
C PHE A 241 -6.23 11.93 -4.46
N GLN A 242 -5.31 12.51 -3.67
CA GLN A 242 -3.92 12.06 -3.60
C GLN A 242 -3.82 10.61 -3.07
N GLN A 243 -4.50 10.27 -1.98
CA GLN A 243 -4.50 8.90 -1.45
C GLN A 243 -5.17 7.91 -2.41
N MET A 244 -6.23 8.31 -3.11
CA MET A 244 -6.87 7.50 -4.15
C MET A 244 -5.87 7.19 -5.29
N ARG A 245 -5.12 8.19 -5.74
CA ARG A 245 -4.05 8.04 -6.74
C ARG A 245 -2.93 7.11 -6.25
N LEU A 246 -2.49 7.21 -5.00
CA LEU A 246 -1.44 6.36 -4.42
C LEU A 246 -1.89 4.90 -4.30
N ALA A 247 -3.14 4.64 -3.92
CA ALA A 247 -3.70 3.29 -3.88
C ALA A 247 -3.83 2.66 -5.28
N LEU A 248 -4.22 3.43 -6.30
CA LEU A 248 -4.22 2.99 -7.70
C LEU A 248 -2.81 2.71 -8.23
N GLN A 249 -1.81 3.53 -7.87
CA GLN A 249 -0.40 3.28 -8.17
C GLN A 249 0.09 1.95 -7.57
N LEU A 250 -0.33 1.64 -6.34
CA LEU A 250 0.00 0.38 -5.67
C LEU A 250 -0.65 -0.83 -6.37
N ILE A 251 -1.89 -0.70 -6.87
CA ILE A 251 -2.48 -1.72 -7.77
C ILE A 251 -1.63 -1.84 -9.04
N ALA A 252 -1.35 -0.74 -9.74
CA ALA A 252 -0.58 -0.75 -10.99
C ALA A 252 0.79 -1.41 -10.82
N LEU A 253 1.50 -1.12 -9.72
CA LEU A 253 2.76 -1.78 -9.33
C LEU A 253 2.58 -3.30 -9.15
N CYS A 254 1.50 -3.73 -8.50
CA CYS A 254 1.23 -5.15 -8.26
C CYS A 254 0.78 -5.92 -9.51
N VAL A 255 0.15 -5.27 -10.49
CA VAL A 255 -0.21 -5.93 -11.76
C VAL A 255 0.96 -5.96 -12.74
N SER A 256 1.77 -4.90 -12.78
CA SER A 256 2.87 -4.69 -13.74
C SER A 256 4.21 -5.32 -13.34
N ASP A 257 4.28 -5.96 -12.17
CA ASP A 257 5.52 -6.51 -11.61
C ASP A 257 6.20 -7.52 -12.56
N GLY A 258 7.41 -7.20 -13.04
CA GLY A 258 8.14 -8.00 -14.03
C GLY A 258 7.66 -7.83 -15.49
N VAL A 259 6.77 -6.88 -15.76
CA VAL A 259 6.22 -6.60 -17.11
C VAL A 259 6.54 -5.17 -17.57
N MET A 260 6.58 -4.21 -16.66
CA MET A 260 7.04 -2.83 -16.89
C MET A 260 8.16 -2.48 -15.92
N HIS A 261 9.02 -1.52 -16.28
CA HIS A 261 9.74 -0.75 -15.27
C HIS A 261 8.73 0.22 -14.65
N PHE A 262 8.62 0.23 -13.32
CA PHE A 262 7.79 1.23 -12.64
C PHE A 262 8.56 2.54 -12.56
N ASP A 263 7.95 3.65 -12.99
CA ASP A 263 8.38 5.00 -12.66
C ASP A 263 7.23 5.71 -11.92
N ALA A 264 7.54 6.30 -10.77
CA ALA A 264 6.60 7.06 -9.96
C ALA A 264 6.33 8.46 -10.51
N SER A 265 7.20 8.99 -11.39
CA SER A 265 7.13 10.36 -11.92
C SER A 265 5.80 10.65 -12.63
N HIS A 266 5.35 9.71 -13.47
CA HIS A 266 4.13 9.80 -14.30
C HIS A 266 2.80 9.72 -13.50
N PHE A 267 2.81 9.94 -12.19
CA PHE A 267 1.61 10.17 -11.37
C PHE A 267 1.72 11.44 -10.49
N LEU A 268 2.83 12.18 -10.56
CA LEU A 268 3.15 13.31 -9.68
C LEU A 268 3.17 14.64 -10.44
N SER A 269 2.00 15.24 -10.66
CA SER A 269 1.91 16.67 -11.02
C SER A 269 2.21 17.56 -9.81
N SER A 270 3.51 17.79 -9.58
CA SER A 270 4.13 18.76 -8.65
C SER A 270 4.20 18.42 -7.14
N SER A 271 5.24 19.00 -6.50
CA SER A 271 5.51 19.09 -5.05
C SER A 271 5.70 17.80 -4.22
N SER A 272 6.98 17.47 -4.01
CA SER A 272 7.56 17.08 -2.70
C SER A 272 6.81 16.08 -1.82
N SER A 273 6.96 14.79 -2.13
CA SER A 273 6.91 13.71 -1.13
C SER A 273 7.86 12.59 -1.56
N ASP A 274 8.86 12.27 -0.73
CA ASP A 274 9.87 11.22 -0.97
C ASP A 274 9.38 9.84 -0.45
N GLU A 275 8.05 9.67 -0.32
CA GLU A 275 7.45 8.48 0.27
C GLU A 275 7.39 7.30 -0.71
N VAL A 276 8.42 6.46 -0.67
CA VAL A 276 8.53 5.16 -1.35
C VAL A 276 7.21 4.38 -1.35
N LEU A 277 6.70 4.06 -2.54
CA LEU A 277 5.45 3.31 -2.74
C LEU A 277 5.58 1.82 -2.39
N ASP A 278 6.74 1.21 -2.66
CA ASP A 278 7.02 -0.17 -2.29
C ASP A 278 7.54 -0.26 -0.84
N ILE A 279 6.61 -0.15 0.13
CA ILE A 279 6.91 -0.27 1.57
C ILE A 279 7.65 -1.58 1.91
N GLY A 280 7.44 -2.65 1.13
CA GLY A 280 8.18 -3.91 1.27
C GLY A 280 9.64 -3.86 0.78
N MET A 281 10.24 -2.67 0.71
CA MET A 281 11.68 -2.42 0.59
C MET A 281 12.23 -1.54 1.74
N GLN A 282 11.37 -1.04 2.64
CA GLN A 282 11.78 -0.19 3.75
C GLN A 282 12.59 -1.00 4.78
N LEU A 283 13.76 -0.48 5.17
CA LEU A 283 14.53 -1.09 6.25
C LEU A 283 13.78 -0.94 7.58
N THR A 284 13.79 -2.00 8.38
CA THR A 284 13.18 -2.08 9.71
C THR A 284 14.17 -2.74 10.66
N ALA A 285 14.03 -2.53 11.97
CA ALA A 285 14.92 -3.16 12.96
C ALA A 285 14.98 -4.69 12.82
N ASN A 286 13.84 -5.37 12.64
CA ASN A 286 13.82 -6.81 12.41
C ASN A 286 14.43 -7.22 11.05
N ALA A 287 14.28 -6.42 9.98
CA ALA A 287 14.96 -6.70 8.71
C ALA A 287 16.48 -6.53 8.80
N ALA A 288 16.96 -5.51 9.51
CA ALA A 288 18.39 -5.31 9.80
C ALA A 288 18.94 -6.48 10.64
N ILE A 289 18.22 -6.93 11.68
CA ILE A 289 18.59 -8.11 12.49
C ILE A 289 18.66 -9.39 11.63
N ARG A 290 17.69 -9.64 10.74
CA ARG A 290 17.73 -10.79 9.80
C ARG A 290 18.98 -10.74 8.91
N ARG A 291 19.19 -9.63 8.21
CA ARG A 291 20.36 -9.41 7.33
C ARG A 291 21.69 -9.56 8.08
N LEU A 292 21.77 -9.08 9.31
CA LEU A 292 22.98 -9.19 10.12
C LEU A 292 23.24 -10.66 10.54
N MET A 293 22.22 -11.41 10.97
CA MET A 293 22.35 -12.85 11.24
C MET A 293 22.74 -13.65 9.98
N GLU A 294 22.19 -13.33 8.81
CA GLU A 294 22.57 -13.97 7.53
C GLU A 294 24.05 -13.72 7.19
N MET A 295 24.53 -12.49 7.39
CA MET A 295 25.94 -12.15 7.20
C MET A 295 26.87 -12.82 8.21
N LEU A 296 26.41 -13.01 9.45
CA LEU A 296 27.16 -13.72 10.49
C LEU A 296 27.24 -15.23 10.21
N GLU A 297 26.18 -15.85 9.70
CA GLU A 297 26.22 -17.27 9.27
C GLU A 297 27.17 -17.44 8.07
N MET A 298 27.22 -16.49 7.13
CA MET A 298 28.22 -16.49 6.05
C MET A 298 29.66 -16.34 6.57
N VAL A 299 29.89 -15.55 7.63
CA VAL A 299 31.20 -15.50 8.31
C VAL A 299 31.52 -16.84 8.97
N ARG A 300 30.55 -17.48 9.64
CA ARG A 300 30.72 -18.79 10.28
C ARG A 300 31.09 -19.88 9.26
N MET A 301 30.41 -19.91 8.12
CA MET A 301 30.66 -20.87 7.04
C MET A 301 32.00 -20.66 6.30
N THR A 302 32.62 -19.48 6.42
CA THR A 302 33.88 -19.14 5.73
C THR A 302 35.07 -18.98 6.68
N CYS A 303 34.84 -18.95 7.99
CA CYS A 303 35.82 -18.69 9.05
C CYS A 303 36.73 -17.47 8.80
N ASN A 304 36.23 -16.44 8.09
CA ASN A 304 37.04 -15.35 7.58
C ASN A 304 36.27 -14.01 7.51
N VAL A 305 36.81 -12.97 8.14
CA VAL A 305 36.26 -11.60 8.15
C VAL A 305 37.14 -10.66 7.32
N GLY A 306 37.15 -10.86 6.00
CA GLY A 306 37.84 -9.96 5.06
C GLY A 306 37.29 -8.53 5.09
N THR A 307 38.10 -7.55 4.67
CA THR A 307 37.83 -6.11 4.82
C THR A 307 36.44 -5.67 4.32
N GLY A 308 36.05 -6.08 3.11
CA GLY A 308 34.73 -5.77 2.55
C GLY A 308 33.56 -6.50 3.23
N THR A 309 33.80 -7.48 4.10
CA THR A 309 32.79 -8.07 4.98
C THR A 309 32.72 -7.33 6.32
N ARG A 310 33.89 -6.99 6.90
CA ARG A 310 34.02 -6.11 8.08
C ARG A 310 33.25 -4.79 7.90
N GLU A 311 33.46 -4.08 6.80
CA GLU A 311 32.79 -2.81 6.52
C GLU A 311 31.26 -2.95 6.44
N ARG A 312 30.78 -3.99 5.76
CA ARG A 312 29.34 -4.29 5.65
C ARG A 312 28.72 -4.68 6.99
N LEU A 313 29.45 -5.41 7.84
CA LEU A 313 28.98 -5.81 9.19
C LEU A 313 28.81 -4.59 10.10
N ILE A 314 29.78 -3.68 10.09
CA ILE A 314 29.73 -2.41 10.83
C ILE A 314 28.54 -1.58 10.37
N SER A 315 28.44 -1.31 9.06
CA SER A 315 27.31 -0.56 8.48
C SER A 315 25.94 -1.18 8.78
N ALA A 316 25.82 -2.52 8.77
CA ALA A 316 24.57 -3.19 9.09
C ALA A 316 24.20 -3.13 10.58
N LEU A 317 25.18 -3.03 11.49
CA LEU A 317 24.95 -2.80 12.92
C LEU A 317 24.64 -1.33 13.23
N ASP A 318 25.31 -0.38 12.56
CA ASP A 318 25.03 1.04 12.72
C ASP A 318 23.60 1.38 12.24
N SER A 319 23.18 0.88 11.07
CA SER A 319 21.79 1.03 10.64
C SER A 319 20.78 0.25 11.50
N LEU A 320 21.19 -0.80 12.21
CA LEU A 320 20.32 -1.40 13.24
C LEU A 320 20.15 -0.44 14.43
N CYS A 321 21.21 0.21 14.89
CA CYS A 321 21.11 1.23 15.94
C CYS A 321 20.21 2.40 15.54
N GLU A 322 20.33 2.90 14.30
CA GLU A 322 19.42 3.92 13.74
C GLU A 322 17.95 3.45 13.79
N MET A 323 17.66 2.24 13.29
CA MET A 323 16.30 1.66 13.31
C MET A 323 15.77 1.31 14.72
N THR A 324 16.59 1.43 15.77
CA THR A 324 16.13 1.31 17.17
C THR A 324 15.87 2.66 17.85
N GLN A 325 16.23 3.79 17.23
CA GLN A 325 15.99 5.12 17.82
C GLN A 325 14.49 5.41 18.00
N ASP A 326 13.63 4.92 17.10
CA ASP A 326 12.17 4.97 17.26
C ASP A 326 11.69 4.38 18.61
N PHE A 327 12.41 3.40 19.18
CA PHE A 327 12.07 2.79 20.46
C PHE A 327 12.69 3.53 21.65
N THR A 328 13.90 4.08 21.51
CA THR A 328 14.59 4.78 22.62
C THR A 328 14.10 6.20 22.80
N ASP A 329 13.84 6.90 21.70
CA ASP A 329 13.57 8.34 21.67
C ASP A 329 12.05 8.62 21.80
N SER A 330 11.23 7.59 21.54
CA SER A 330 9.81 7.47 21.93
C SER A 330 9.58 8.01 23.34
N ALA A 331 8.60 8.90 23.49
CA ALA A 331 8.19 9.42 24.80
C ALA A 331 7.56 8.31 25.67
N TYR A 332 6.86 7.38 25.03
CA TYR A 332 5.99 6.38 25.64
C TYR A 332 6.74 5.11 26.10
N THR A 333 7.96 4.85 25.63
CA THR A 333 8.78 3.72 26.09
C THR A 333 9.19 3.92 27.56
N PRO A 334 8.94 2.98 28.49
CA PRO A 334 9.42 3.08 29.87
C PRO A 334 10.95 3.13 29.96
N HIS A 335 11.50 3.86 30.94
CA HIS A 335 12.95 4.09 31.06
C HIS A 335 13.77 2.79 31.12
N HIS A 336 13.32 1.80 31.90
CA HIS A 336 13.98 0.49 32.01
C HIS A 336 13.98 -0.31 30.69
N HIS A 337 12.98 -0.09 29.82
CA HIS A 337 12.97 -0.68 28.49
C HIS A 337 13.96 0.00 27.55
N ARG A 338 14.11 1.34 27.63
CA ARG A 338 15.16 2.08 26.88
C ARG A 338 16.56 1.59 27.29
N GLU A 339 16.81 1.51 28.60
CA GLU A 339 18.06 1.03 29.20
C GLU A 339 18.42 -0.37 28.67
N GLN A 340 17.51 -1.35 28.79
CA GLN A 340 17.73 -2.71 28.28
C GLN A 340 17.92 -2.79 26.75
N ILE A 341 17.32 -1.90 25.96
CA ILE A 341 17.58 -1.83 24.51
C ILE A 341 19.02 -1.34 24.26
N LEU A 342 19.45 -0.28 24.96
CA LEU A 342 20.80 0.27 24.84
C LEU A 342 21.87 -0.72 25.31
N ASP A 343 21.63 -1.44 26.41
CA ASP A 343 22.51 -2.51 26.91
C ASP A 343 22.74 -3.58 25.83
N PHE A 344 21.67 -4.12 25.22
CA PHE A 344 21.80 -5.13 24.17
C PHE A 344 22.50 -4.59 22.92
N LEU A 345 22.37 -3.30 22.60
CA LEU A 345 23.10 -2.66 21.49
C LEU A 345 24.59 -2.48 21.80
N GLU A 346 24.95 -2.13 23.05
CA GLU A 346 26.35 -2.07 23.48
C GLU A 346 26.99 -3.48 23.51
N GLU A 347 26.29 -4.49 24.02
CA GLU A 347 26.74 -5.89 23.93
C GLU A 347 26.91 -6.36 22.48
N CYS A 348 26.02 -5.96 21.56
CA CYS A 348 26.19 -6.24 20.13
C CYS A 348 27.41 -5.53 19.54
N ARG A 349 27.68 -4.27 19.92
CA ARG A 349 28.88 -3.52 19.48
C ARG A 349 30.16 -4.11 20.05
N PHE A 350 30.14 -4.60 21.28
CA PHE A 350 31.27 -5.29 21.91
C PHE A 350 31.61 -6.60 21.19
N GLU A 351 30.65 -7.52 21.02
CA GLU A 351 30.94 -8.80 20.34
C GLU A 351 31.22 -8.61 18.84
N MET A 352 30.64 -7.60 18.18
CA MET A 352 31.05 -7.20 16.84
C MET A 352 32.50 -6.74 16.79
N THR A 353 32.97 -5.98 17.78
CA THR A 353 34.36 -5.53 17.89
C THR A 353 35.32 -6.69 18.15
N ASN A 354 34.89 -7.72 18.89
CA ASN A 354 35.66 -8.96 19.07
C ASN A 354 35.78 -9.74 17.75
N LEU A 355 34.67 -9.92 17.03
CA LEU A 355 34.62 -10.64 15.74
C LEU A 355 35.47 -9.99 14.65
N ILE A 356 35.65 -8.67 14.72
CA ILE A 356 36.31 -7.84 13.72
C ILE A 356 37.77 -7.53 14.06
N GLN A 357 38.28 -7.93 15.23
CA GLN A 357 39.71 -7.78 15.54
C GLN A 357 40.60 -8.68 14.66
N PRO A 358 41.78 -8.20 14.22
CA PRO A 358 42.71 -9.02 13.46
C PRO A 358 43.35 -10.05 14.39
N ASP A 359 42.95 -11.31 14.26
CA ASP A 359 43.51 -12.40 15.07
C ASP A 359 44.97 -12.70 14.69
N VAL A 360 45.75 -13.09 15.70
CA VAL A 360 47.18 -13.44 15.63
C VAL A 360 47.39 -14.93 15.96
N ALA A 361 46.33 -15.67 16.30
CA ALA A 361 46.35 -17.09 16.62
C ALA A 361 46.48 -18.02 15.39
N ASP A 362 46.85 -19.27 15.66
CA ASP A 362 46.83 -20.36 14.67
C ASP A 362 45.42 -20.59 14.09
N GLU A 363 45.36 -20.92 12.79
CA GLU A 363 44.15 -21.21 12.00
C GLU A 363 43.02 -21.94 12.77
N PRO A 364 43.23 -23.12 13.41
CA PRO A 364 42.15 -23.82 14.12
C PRO A 364 41.58 -23.02 15.31
N LEU A 365 42.44 -22.36 16.09
CA LEU A 365 42.00 -21.58 17.26
C LEU A 365 41.24 -20.32 16.84
N ARG A 366 41.68 -19.66 15.75
CA ARG A 366 40.94 -18.53 15.16
C ARG A 366 39.54 -18.95 14.73
N ASN A 367 39.40 -20.13 14.12
CA ASN A 367 38.11 -20.60 13.61
C ASN A 367 37.13 -20.90 14.77
N GLU A 368 37.58 -21.57 15.83
CA GLU A 368 36.76 -21.78 17.04
C GLU A 368 36.35 -20.45 17.71
N ASN A 369 37.27 -19.48 17.78
CA ASN A 369 37.03 -18.13 18.31
C ASN A 369 35.97 -17.35 17.48
N ILE A 370 36.02 -17.48 16.15
CA ILE A 370 35.02 -16.89 15.23
C ILE A 370 33.64 -17.53 15.44
N GLU A 371 33.54 -18.86 15.53
CA GLU A 371 32.24 -19.53 15.77
C GLU A 371 31.62 -19.11 17.10
N VAL A 372 32.40 -19.10 18.19
CA VAL A 372 31.93 -18.68 19.52
C VAL A 372 31.46 -17.22 19.51
N THR A 373 32.21 -16.31 18.90
CA THR A 373 31.82 -14.89 18.84
C THR A 373 30.59 -14.67 17.96
N VAL A 374 30.48 -15.36 16.82
CA VAL A 374 29.28 -15.35 15.97
C VAL A 374 28.06 -15.86 16.74
N GLU A 375 28.17 -16.95 17.51
CA GLU A 375 27.07 -17.44 18.33
C GLU A 375 26.62 -16.42 19.39
N ARG A 376 27.57 -15.77 20.06
CA ARG A 376 27.25 -14.76 21.08
C ARG A 376 26.54 -13.55 20.49
N LEU A 377 27.08 -12.97 19.42
CA LEU A 377 26.43 -11.85 18.73
C LEU A 377 25.05 -12.24 18.18
N THR A 378 24.93 -13.44 17.60
CA THR A 378 23.64 -13.99 17.14
C THR A 378 22.64 -14.22 18.28
N ARG A 379 23.11 -14.49 19.51
CA ARG A 379 22.27 -14.57 20.72
C ARG A 379 21.78 -13.18 21.12
N ARG A 380 22.70 -12.21 21.29
CA ARG A 380 22.38 -10.81 21.59
C ARG A 380 21.40 -10.17 20.60
N LEU A 381 21.54 -10.42 19.30
CA LEU A 381 20.60 -9.95 18.28
C LEU A 381 19.19 -10.58 18.42
N LYS A 382 19.07 -11.82 18.91
CA LYS A 382 17.77 -12.44 19.21
C LYS A 382 17.16 -11.89 20.49
N ASP A 383 17.98 -11.59 21.49
CA ASP A 383 17.58 -11.00 22.77
C ASP A 383 17.06 -9.56 22.54
N LEU A 384 17.82 -8.73 21.83
CA LEU A 384 17.40 -7.40 21.35
C LEU A 384 16.08 -7.46 20.58
N ARG A 385 15.96 -8.35 19.59
CA ARG A 385 14.70 -8.51 18.84
C ARG A 385 13.51 -8.85 19.74
N LYS A 386 13.73 -9.67 20.78
CA LYS A 386 12.67 -10.01 21.73
C LYS A 386 12.30 -8.81 22.62
N GLN A 387 13.26 -7.98 22.99
CA GLN A 387 13.01 -6.74 23.74
C GLN A 387 12.20 -5.73 22.90
N LEU A 388 12.57 -5.50 21.64
CA LEU A 388 11.81 -4.63 20.72
C LEU A 388 10.37 -5.13 20.55
N GLN A 389 10.16 -6.46 20.47
CA GLN A 389 8.83 -7.06 20.46
C GLN A 389 8.04 -6.80 21.74
N ILE A 390 8.66 -6.86 22.92
CA ILE A 390 7.99 -6.57 24.19
C ILE A 390 7.52 -5.12 24.20
N VAL A 391 8.40 -4.16 23.92
CA VAL A 391 8.08 -2.72 23.94
C VAL A 391 6.95 -2.36 22.97
N ALA A 392 7.02 -2.81 21.71
CA ALA A 392 5.98 -2.54 20.73
C ALA A 392 4.63 -3.17 21.11
N MET A 393 4.64 -4.40 21.64
CA MET A 393 3.42 -5.11 22.05
C MET A 393 2.83 -4.58 23.36
N GLU A 394 3.63 -3.97 24.24
CA GLU A 394 3.16 -3.29 25.45
C GLU A 394 2.49 -1.96 25.10
N GLN A 395 3.15 -1.08 24.33
CA GLN A 395 2.57 0.21 23.93
C GLN A 395 1.25 0.06 23.16
N ILE A 396 1.18 -0.86 22.18
CA ILE A 396 -0.05 -1.10 21.41
C ILE A 396 -1.18 -1.68 22.29
N SER A 397 -0.83 -2.48 23.30
CA SER A 397 -1.81 -2.98 24.27
C SER A 397 -2.33 -1.86 25.16
N GLU A 398 -1.47 -0.93 25.58
CA GLU A 398 -1.84 0.20 26.43
C GLU A 398 -2.74 1.20 25.70
N VAL A 399 -2.41 1.60 24.47
CA VAL A 399 -3.27 2.48 23.64
C VAL A 399 -4.65 1.87 23.40
N LEU A 400 -4.70 0.60 23.01
CA LEU A 400 -5.97 -0.11 22.78
C LEU A 400 -6.76 -0.38 24.07
N ARG A 401 -6.10 -0.36 25.25
CA ARG A 401 -6.73 -0.51 26.57
C ARG A 401 -7.24 0.84 27.12
N ALA A 402 -6.54 1.93 26.84
CA ALA A 402 -6.94 3.29 27.22
C ALA A 402 -8.21 3.73 26.46
N ASN A 403 -8.34 3.33 25.19
CA ASN A 403 -9.53 3.54 24.35
C ASN A 403 -9.92 5.04 24.20
N GLU A 404 -8.94 5.93 24.32
CA GLU A 404 -9.08 7.39 24.15
C GLU A 404 -9.66 7.74 22.77
N ASP A 405 -9.23 7.05 21.71
CA ASP A 405 -9.77 7.16 20.35
C ASP A 405 -11.31 7.17 20.31
N GLN A 406 -11.96 6.18 20.93
CA GLN A 406 -13.42 6.10 20.95
C GLN A 406 -14.05 7.28 21.70
N VAL A 407 -13.42 7.74 22.79
CA VAL A 407 -13.91 8.88 23.58
C VAL A 407 -13.79 10.18 22.79
N ILE A 408 -12.64 10.43 22.17
CA ILE A 408 -12.36 11.62 21.37
C ILE A 408 -13.29 11.68 20.17
N LEU A 409 -13.34 10.63 19.34
CA LEU A 409 -14.15 10.59 18.12
C LEU A 409 -15.66 10.67 18.40
N SER A 410 -16.15 10.03 19.47
CA SER A 410 -17.56 10.14 19.86
C SER A 410 -17.89 11.54 20.41
N SER A 411 -16.95 12.21 21.07
CA SER A 411 -17.11 13.58 21.54
C SER A 411 -17.11 14.60 20.40
N ILE A 412 -16.20 14.48 19.41
CA ILE A 412 -16.23 15.28 18.17
C ILE A 412 -17.60 15.18 17.50
N LYS A 413 -18.13 13.95 17.34
CA LYS A 413 -19.45 13.71 16.76
C LYS A 413 -20.56 14.33 17.61
N ALA A 414 -20.56 14.14 18.93
CA ALA A 414 -21.56 14.71 19.83
C ALA A 414 -21.61 16.25 19.76
N CYS A 415 -20.44 16.91 19.87
CA CYS A 415 -20.31 18.36 19.77
C CYS A 415 -20.70 18.88 18.37
N SER A 416 -20.38 18.15 17.30
CA SER A 416 -20.82 18.51 15.94
C SER A 416 -22.34 18.50 15.75
N VAL A 417 -23.05 17.60 16.45
CA VAL A 417 -24.51 17.46 16.39
C VAL A 417 -25.20 18.50 17.27
N SER A 418 -24.65 18.85 18.43
CA SER A 418 -25.18 19.91 19.30
C SER A 418 -24.89 21.33 18.78
N GLY A 419 -23.86 21.49 17.92
CA GLY A 419 -23.37 22.80 17.47
C GLY A 419 -22.36 23.45 18.43
N ASP A 420 -21.78 22.65 19.33
CA ASP A 420 -20.74 23.06 20.28
C ASP A 420 -19.37 23.11 19.58
N ILE A 421 -19.05 24.26 18.97
CA ILE A 421 -17.83 24.42 18.16
C ILE A 421 -16.58 24.51 19.03
N ASP A 422 -16.68 25.12 20.21
CA ASP A 422 -15.58 25.16 21.19
C ASP A 422 -15.21 23.73 21.64
N GLY A 423 -16.23 22.88 21.86
CA GLY A 423 -16.05 21.44 22.10
C GLY A 423 -15.42 20.71 20.91
N VAL A 424 -15.89 20.95 19.67
CA VAL A 424 -15.28 20.34 18.48
C VAL A 424 -13.80 20.73 18.34
N GLU A 425 -13.45 22.01 18.48
CA GLU A 425 -12.05 22.47 18.36
C GLU A 425 -11.16 21.88 19.46
N LYS A 426 -11.65 21.84 20.71
CA LYS A 426 -10.96 21.17 21.82
C LYS A 426 -10.66 19.70 21.53
N PHE A 427 -11.67 18.93 21.09
CA PHE A 427 -11.48 17.49 20.82
C PHE A 427 -10.69 17.22 19.53
N LEU A 428 -10.55 18.18 18.61
CA LEU A 428 -9.66 18.07 17.46
C LEU A 428 -8.17 18.19 17.85
N GLU A 429 -7.81 19.02 18.83
CA GLU A 429 -6.42 19.04 19.32
C GLU A 429 -6.09 17.79 20.18
N GLU A 430 -7.03 17.31 21.01
CA GLU A 430 -6.89 16.00 21.69
C GLU A 430 -6.77 14.85 20.69
N PHE A 431 -7.53 14.88 19.58
CA PHE A 431 -7.38 13.94 18.47
C PHE A 431 -5.99 14.02 17.84
N ARG A 432 -5.41 15.22 17.70
CA ARG A 432 -4.09 15.40 17.11
C ARG A 432 -3.00 14.72 17.94
N GLU A 433 -2.93 15.00 19.24
CA GLU A 433 -1.93 14.39 20.13
C GLU A 433 -2.07 12.86 20.15
N HIS A 434 -3.31 12.36 20.23
CA HIS A 434 -3.60 10.93 20.20
C HIS A 434 -3.26 10.29 18.84
N ALA A 435 -3.47 11.00 17.73
CA ALA A 435 -3.12 10.56 16.38
C ALA A 435 -1.60 10.52 16.13
N GLU A 436 -0.81 11.41 16.75
CA GLU A 436 0.65 11.36 16.71
C GLU A 436 1.17 10.13 17.49
N HIS A 437 0.61 9.83 18.67
CA HIS A 437 0.91 8.61 19.45
C HIS A 437 0.53 7.31 18.70
N ILE A 438 -0.65 7.22 18.09
CA ILE A 438 -1.07 6.07 17.28
C ILE A 438 -0.10 5.81 16.11
N GLN A 439 0.40 6.86 15.45
CA GLN A 439 1.37 6.72 14.36
C GLN A 439 2.72 6.18 14.82
N GLU A 440 3.17 6.56 16.02
CA GLU A 440 4.39 6.03 16.64
C GLU A 440 4.25 4.53 16.92
N VAL A 441 3.15 4.12 17.57
CA VAL A 441 2.83 2.71 17.82
C VAL A 441 2.75 1.88 16.53
N CYS A 442 2.19 2.43 15.45
CA CYS A 442 2.19 1.77 14.14
C CYS A 442 3.61 1.54 13.60
N ARG A 443 4.51 2.50 13.78
CA ARG A 443 5.91 2.39 13.35
C ARG A 443 6.67 1.35 14.17
N LEU A 444 6.47 1.29 15.49
CA LEU A 444 7.07 0.25 16.33
C LEU A 444 6.59 -1.15 15.95
N LEU A 445 5.28 -1.31 15.68
CA LEU A 445 4.71 -2.56 15.18
C LEU A 445 5.31 -2.96 13.81
N HIS A 446 5.53 -1.98 12.94
CA HIS A 446 6.19 -2.16 11.65
C HIS A 446 7.66 -2.60 11.80
N HIS A 447 8.40 -2.04 12.76
CA HIS A 447 9.81 -2.40 13.01
C HIS A 447 10.01 -3.84 13.50
N ILE A 448 9.00 -4.44 14.16
CA ILE A 448 9.05 -5.84 14.63
C ILE A 448 8.46 -6.86 13.63
N SER A 449 8.01 -6.41 12.45
CA SER A 449 7.27 -7.24 11.48
C SER A 449 8.04 -8.49 11.01
N LEU A 450 7.50 -9.67 11.29
CA LEU A 450 8.21 -10.95 11.15
C LEU A 450 8.13 -11.59 9.76
N THR A 451 7.06 -11.32 9.01
CA THR A 451 6.79 -11.88 7.66
C THR A 451 6.58 -10.76 6.65
N ASP A 452 6.79 -11.04 5.37
CA ASP A 452 6.58 -10.07 4.27
C ASP A 452 5.15 -9.50 4.26
N GLY A 453 4.15 -10.35 4.53
CA GLY A 453 2.75 -9.93 4.64
C GLY A 453 2.51 -8.96 5.79
N LEU A 454 3.09 -9.22 6.98
CA LEU A 454 3.01 -8.31 8.12
C LEU A 454 3.77 -7.02 7.86
N HIS A 455 4.97 -7.08 7.28
CA HIS A 455 5.80 -5.91 6.96
C HIS A 455 5.08 -4.95 6.02
N VAL A 456 4.48 -5.47 4.95
CA VAL A 456 3.60 -4.69 4.05
C VAL A 456 2.40 -4.13 4.82
N ALA A 457 1.64 -4.95 5.54
CA ALA A 457 0.38 -4.51 6.15
C ALA A 457 0.59 -3.48 7.28
N THR A 458 1.63 -3.62 8.09
CA THR A 458 1.95 -2.71 9.20
C THR A 458 2.48 -1.36 8.72
N GLY A 459 3.44 -1.34 7.78
CA GLY A 459 3.94 -0.08 7.22
C GLY A 459 2.90 0.68 6.39
N HIS A 460 1.97 -0.03 5.73
CA HIS A 460 0.82 0.64 5.11
C HIS A 460 -0.21 1.15 6.12
N ALA A 461 -0.44 0.47 7.26
CA ALA A 461 -1.30 1.01 8.32
C ALA A 461 -0.70 2.32 8.90
N GLU A 462 0.61 2.32 9.15
CA GLU A 462 1.40 3.49 9.56
C GLU A 462 1.22 4.67 8.57
N ARG A 463 1.46 4.44 7.27
CA ARG A 463 1.34 5.46 6.22
C ARG A 463 -0.11 5.94 6.04
N ASN A 464 -1.08 5.04 6.10
CA ASN A 464 -2.50 5.38 5.94
C ASN A 464 -2.97 6.30 7.09
N LEU A 465 -2.71 5.92 8.35
CA LEU A 465 -3.04 6.74 9.52
C LEU A 465 -2.34 8.10 9.48
N ARG A 466 -1.04 8.14 9.12
CA ARG A 466 -0.29 9.38 8.89
C ARG A 466 -0.95 10.30 7.85
N SER A 467 -1.46 9.74 6.76
CA SER A 467 -2.16 10.51 5.73
C SER A 467 -3.56 10.95 6.15
N LEU A 468 -4.24 10.17 6.99
CA LEU A 468 -5.63 10.39 7.37
C LEU A 468 -5.79 11.44 8.47
N ALA A 469 -4.88 11.48 9.45
CA ALA A 469 -4.90 12.44 10.58
C ALA A 469 -5.09 13.91 10.13
N PRO A 470 -4.27 14.48 9.22
CA PRO A 470 -4.45 15.87 8.78
C PRO A 470 -5.73 16.08 7.98
N LEU A 471 -6.27 15.06 7.31
CA LEU A 471 -7.52 15.17 6.55
C LEU A 471 -8.75 15.17 7.47
N THR A 472 -8.72 14.40 8.56
CA THR A 472 -9.71 14.47 9.65
C THR A 472 -9.69 15.85 10.33
N LEU A 473 -8.50 16.39 10.62
CA LEU A 473 -8.35 17.76 11.17
C LEU A 473 -8.89 18.83 10.20
N LEU A 474 -8.61 18.73 8.89
CA LEU A 474 -9.13 19.65 7.88
C LEU A 474 -10.66 19.53 7.71
N ALA A 475 -11.22 18.32 7.82
CA ALA A 475 -12.67 18.12 7.85
C ALA A 475 -13.29 18.81 9.07
N GLY A 476 -12.71 18.59 10.26
CA GLY A 476 -13.13 19.22 11.52
C GLY A 476 -13.10 20.75 11.45
N ARG A 477 -11.98 21.32 11.01
CA ARG A 477 -11.83 22.76 10.80
C ARG A 477 -12.85 23.33 9.80
N THR A 478 -13.21 22.58 8.76
CA THR A 478 -14.24 22.97 7.80
C THR A 478 -15.63 23.06 8.44
N LEU A 479 -15.94 22.20 9.41
CA LEU A 479 -17.15 22.31 10.22
C LEU A 479 -17.09 23.55 11.14
N CYS A 480 -15.97 23.82 11.82
CA CYS A 480 -15.84 24.98 12.70
C CYS A 480 -16.05 26.31 11.95
N ILE A 481 -15.59 26.41 10.69
CA ILE A 481 -15.82 27.57 9.81
C ILE A 481 -17.28 27.63 9.30
N HIS A 482 -17.96 26.49 9.15
CA HIS A 482 -19.31 26.39 8.61
C HIS A 482 -20.27 25.61 9.55
N PRO A 483 -20.52 26.09 10.78
CA PRO A 483 -21.12 25.28 11.86
C PRO A 483 -22.56 24.83 11.59
N SER A 484 -23.32 25.55 10.76
CA SER A 484 -24.67 25.18 10.33
C SER A 484 -24.70 24.16 9.18
N SER A 485 -23.54 23.77 8.63
CA SER A 485 -23.43 22.91 7.46
C SER A 485 -23.57 21.42 7.82
N ARG A 486 -24.77 20.87 7.63
CA ARG A 486 -25.02 19.41 7.71
C ARG A 486 -24.03 18.60 6.85
N ILE A 487 -23.64 19.11 5.68
CA ILE A 487 -22.69 18.44 4.78
C ILE A 487 -21.25 18.45 5.33
N ALA A 488 -20.84 19.52 6.04
CA ALA A 488 -19.53 19.56 6.68
C ALA A 488 -19.47 18.60 7.87
N ARG A 489 -20.55 18.51 8.66
CA ARG A 489 -20.68 17.51 9.73
C ARG A 489 -20.65 16.08 9.18
N GLU A 490 -21.44 15.79 8.15
CA GLU A 490 -21.46 14.47 7.48
C GLU A 490 -20.03 14.06 7.05
N ASN A 491 -19.24 15.00 6.54
CA ASN A 491 -17.84 14.75 6.20
C ASN A 491 -16.99 14.42 7.44
N VAL A 492 -17.09 15.19 8.54
CA VAL A 492 -16.38 14.89 9.80
C VAL A 492 -16.76 13.51 10.35
N GLU A 493 -18.06 13.18 10.36
CA GLU A 493 -18.57 11.89 10.84
C GLU A 493 -17.90 10.72 10.11
N VAL A 494 -17.82 10.76 8.78
CA VAL A 494 -17.17 9.72 7.95
C VAL A 494 -15.65 9.69 8.10
N PHE A 495 -14.97 10.83 8.27
CA PHE A 495 -13.54 10.85 8.59
C PHE A 495 -13.24 10.16 9.92
N CYS A 496 -14.03 10.46 10.96
CA CYS A 496 -13.92 9.82 12.26
C CYS A 496 -14.26 8.31 12.20
N ASP A 497 -15.29 7.88 11.44
CA ASP A 497 -15.57 6.45 11.24
C ASP A 497 -14.45 5.72 10.50
N THR A 498 -13.84 6.36 9.50
CA THR A 498 -12.74 5.77 8.73
C THR A 498 -11.48 5.62 9.59
N TRP A 499 -11.20 6.60 10.47
CA TRP A 499 -10.11 6.51 11.43
C TRP A 499 -10.33 5.36 12.42
N ALA A 500 -11.52 5.25 13.02
CA ALA A 500 -11.85 4.15 13.94
C ALA A 500 -11.69 2.76 13.26
N GLN A 501 -12.00 2.63 11.96
CA GLN A 501 -11.73 1.40 11.22
C GLN A 501 -10.23 1.09 11.10
N CYS A 502 -9.37 2.09 10.91
CA CYS A 502 -7.92 1.93 10.88
C CYS A 502 -7.34 1.55 12.26
N VAL A 503 -7.91 2.05 13.36
CA VAL A 503 -7.54 1.63 14.73
C VAL A 503 -7.99 0.18 15.00
N ASN A 504 -9.15 -0.24 14.48
CA ASN A 504 -9.57 -1.64 14.52
C ASN A 504 -8.66 -2.57 13.70
N ASP A 505 -8.14 -2.11 12.55
CA ASP A 505 -7.10 -2.84 11.81
C ASP A 505 -5.81 -2.98 12.61
N LEU A 506 -5.37 -1.93 13.32
CA LEU A 506 -4.19 -1.97 14.19
C LEU A 506 -4.34 -3.04 15.28
N SER A 507 -5.54 -3.16 15.88
CA SER A 507 -5.88 -4.23 16.82
C SER A 507 -5.87 -5.64 16.21
N ARG A 508 -6.08 -5.78 14.90
CA ARG A 508 -5.92 -7.07 14.18
C ARG A 508 -4.44 -7.36 13.92
N LEU A 509 -3.69 -6.38 13.39
CA LEU A 509 -2.27 -6.52 13.09
C LEU A 509 -1.42 -6.85 14.34
N ALA A 510 -1.80 -6.30 15.51
CA ALA A 510 -1.21 -6.68 16.79
C ALA A 510 -1.34 -8.19 17.09
N LYS A 511 -2.52 -8.77 16.88
CA LYS A 511 -2.83 -10.19 17.15
C LYS A 511 -2.15 -11.12 16.13
N GLU A 512 -2.08 -10.71 14.87
CA GLU A 512 -1.34 -11.43 13.83
C GLU A 512 0.17 -11.41 14.14
N THR A 513 0.71 -10.27 14.60
CA THR A 513 2.12 -10.11 14.98
C THR A 513 2.49 -10.93 16.22
N ASP A 514 1.67 -10.93 17.28
CA ASP A 514 1.86 -11.84 18.44
C ASP A 514 1.82 -13.31 18.02
N THR A 515 0.88 -13.69 17.14
CA THR A 515 0.74 -15.08 16.68
C THR A 515 1.93 -15.52 15.80
N ALA A 516 2.56 -14.59 15.09
CA ALA A 516 3.83 -14.83 14.41
C ALA A 516 5.01 -14.93 15.41
N ALA A 517 5.09 -14.04 16.40
CA ALA A 517 6.15 -14.02 17.41
C ALA A 517 6.10 -15.23 18.36
N SER A 518 4.90 -15.73 18.65
CA SER A 518 4.62 -16.95 19.40
C SER A 518 4.86 -18.24 18.59
N GLY A 519 5.24 -18.16 17.31
CA GLY A 519 5.51 -19.31 16.45
C GLY A 519 4.28 -20.14 16.05
N ARG A 520 3.06 -19.78 16.52
CA ARG A 520 1.82 -20.53 16.26
C ARG A 520 1.53 -20.66 14.75
N LEU A 521 1.73 -19.56 14.00
CA LEU A 521 1.62 -19.54 12.53
C LEU A 521 2.59 -20.51 11.81
N ALA A 522 3.75 -20.83 12.40
CA ALA A 522 4.67 -21.80 11.81
C ALA A 522 4.19 -23.24 12.08
N ALA A 523 3.68 -23.52 13.28
CA ALA A 523 3.11 -24.81 13.64
C ALA A 523 1.86 -25.15 12.79
N GLU A 524 0.99 -24.17 12.53
CA GLU A 524 -0.18 -24.33 11.65
C GLU A 524 0.21 -24.64 10.21
N LYS A 525 1.15 -23.88 9.63
CA LYS A 525 1.69 -24.16 8.28
C LYS A 525 2.36 -25.54 8.21
N GLN A 526 3.07 -25.98 9.25
CA GLN A 526 3.68 -27.32 9.32
C GLN A 526 2.64 -28.43 9.47
N ALA A 527 1.58 -28.24 10.26
CA ALA A 527 0.50 -29.21 10.40
C ALA A 527 -0.21 -29.46 9.06
N TYR A 528 -0.49 -28.41 8.29
CA TYR A 528 -1.12 -28.52 6.97
C TYR A 528 -0.19 -29.12 5.89
N MET A 529 1.13 -29.11 6.11
CA MET A 529 2.13 -29.78 5.26
C MET A 529 2.43 -31.23 5.68
N SER A 530 1.78 -31.74 6.74
CA SER A 530 1.82 -33.18 7.02
C SER A 530 1.02 -33.94 5.96
N LEU A 531 1.69 -34.88 5.27
CA LEU A 531 1.06 -35.69 4.22
C LEU A 531 -0.19 -36.41 4.76
N PRO A 532 -1.26 -36.57 3.93
CA PRO A 532 -2.42 -37.37 4.32
C PRO A 532 -1.98 -38.74 4.82
N ARG A 533 -2.35 -39.09 6.06
CA ARG A 533 -1.93 -40.35 6.69
C ARG A 533 -2.31 -41.54 5.79
N PRO A 534 -1.37 -42.39 5.37
CA PRO A 534 -1.70 -43.54 4.53
C PRO A 534 -2.69 -44.46 5.25
N GLY A 535 -3.91 -44.59 4.72
CA GLY A 535 -4.94 -45.48 5.30
C GLY A 535 -6.40 -45.02 5.24
N VAL A 536 -6.71 -43.79 4.81
CA VAL A 536 -8.10 -43.34 4.63
C VAL A 536 -8.46 -43.22 3.16
N SER A 537 -9.22 -44.20 2.65
CA SER A 537 -9.73 -44.21 1.27
C SER A 537 -10.81 -43.14 1.08
N GLN A 538 -10.49 -42.04 0.42
CA GLN A 538 -11.49 -41.06 0.00
C GLN A 538 -12.33 -41.63 -1.16
N SER A 539 -13.59 -41.96 -0.87
CA SER A 539 -14.57 -42.38 -1.86
C SER A 539 -14.97 -41.20 -2.74
N ILE A 540 -14.80 -41.37 -4.06
CA ILE A 540 -15.29 -40.43 -5.08
C ILE A 540 -16.82 -40.45 -5.06
N MET A 541 -17.46 -39.28 -4.95
CA MET A 541 -18.79 -39.03 -5.50
C MET A 541 -18.89 -37.58 -5.99
N ASP A 542 -19.59 -37.41 -7.12
CA ASP A 542 -19.69 -36.16 -7.87
C ASP A 542 -20.94 -35.33 -7.53
N SER A 543 -20.91 -34.08 -8.02
CA SER A 543 -22.04 -33.30 -8.54
C SER A 543 -22.90 -32.45 -7.59
N HIS A 544 -23.41 -31.36 -8.17
CA HIS A 544 -24.15 -30.27 -7.55
C HIS A 544 -25.49 -30.67 -6.91
N ARG A 545 -25.88 -29.98 -5.83
CA ARG A 545 -27.01 -29.03 -5.91
C ARG A 545 -27.09 -28.05 -4.73
N SER A 546 -27.81 -26.96 -4.96
CA SER A 546 -28.36 -26.09 -3.91
C SER A 546 -29.45 -26.84 -3.14
N ASP A 547 -29.60 -26.58 -1.84
CA ASP A 547 -30.78 -25.85 -1.35
C ASP A 547 -30.56 -25.40 0.11
N CYS A 548 -31.32 -24.39 0.55
CA CYS A 548 -31.23 -23.78 1.87
C CYS A 548 -32.37 -24.29 2.78
N LEU A 549 -32.09 -24.64 4.03
CA LEU A 549 -32.99 -24.39 5.16
C LEU A 549 -32.35 -24.64 6.55
N SER A 550 -32.88 -23.92 7.53
CA SER A 550 -32.47 -23.83 8.94
C SER A 550 -32.66 -25.10 9.78
N SER A 551 -31.86 -25.26 10.84
CA SER A 551 -32.35 -25.70 12.16
C SER A 551 -31.42 -25.28 13.31
N LEU A 552 -32.02 -24.85 14.42
CA LEU A 552 -31.37 -24.60 15.71
C LEU A 552 -31.56 -25.82 16.61
N LEU A 553 -30.57 -26.16 17.47
CA LEU A 553 -30.73 -26.26 18.94
C LEU A 553 -29.56 -26.96 19.66
N SER A 554 -29.06 -26.26 20.69
CA SER A 554 -28.70 -26.75 22.03
C SER A 554 -28.07 -28.15 22.24
N ALA A 555 -26.83 -28.15 22.72
CA ALA A 555 -26.40 -28.99 23.85
C ALA A 555 -25.31 -28.29 24.68
N ALA A 556 -25.33 -28.48 26.01
CA ALA A 556 -24.37 -27.91 26.97
C ALA A 556 -23.47 -29.03 27.57
N PRO A 557 -22.36 -28.70 28.27
CA PRO A 557 -21.15 -29.54 28.22
C PRO A 557 -20.94 -30.46 29.44
N SER A 558 -19.94 -31.33 29.30
CA SER A 558 -19.27 -32.00 30.42
C SER A 558 -17.79 -32.23 30.11
N LEU A 559 -16.88 -31.70 30.94
CA LEU A 559 -15.96 -32.53 31.74
C LEU A 559 -15.06 -31.69 32.67
N THR A 560 -14.50 -32.43 33.61
CA THR A 560 -13.66 -32.11 34.77
C THR A 560 -12.48 -31.14 34.60
N SER A 561 -12.08 -30.58 35.74
CA SER A 561 -10.86 -29.82 35.98
C SER A 561 -9.55 -30.55 35.65
N ASP A 562 -8.51 -29.78 35.32
CA ASP A 562 -7.32 -29.73 36.19
C ASP A 562 -6.66 -28.34 36.13
N HIS A 563 -5.83 -28.02 37.14
CA HIS A 563 -5.34 -26.66 37.37
C HIS A 563 -3.97 -26.36 36.74
N SER A 564 -3.87 -25.21 36.06
CA SER A 564 -2.68 -24.36 36.03
C SER A 564 -3.12 -22.88 36.02
N SER A 565 -2.28 -21.97 36.48
CA SER A 565 -2.63 -20.57 36.75
C SER A 565 -2.31 -19.63 35.59
N ASP A 566 -3.31 -18.93 35.07
CA ASP A 566 -3.18 -17.85 34.08
C ASP A 566 -3.83 -16.55 34.59
N LEU A 567 -3.35 -15.39 34.14
CA LEU A 567 -3.83 -14.08 34.58
C LEU A 567 -5.21 -13.75 34.00
N SER A 568 -6.10 -13.22 34.83
CA SER A 568 -7.50 -12.95 34.47
C SER A 568 -7.66 -11.67 33.66
N TYR A 569 -7.63 -11.76 32.32
CA TYR A 569 -8.17 -10.70 31.47
C TYR A 569 -9.70 -10.67 31.58
N GLN A 570 -10.23 -9.49 31.91
CA GLN A 570 -11.65 -9.31 32.23
C GLN A 570 -12.50 -9.31 30.95
N LYS A 571 -13.40 -10.29 30.81
CA LYS A 571 -14.30 -10.42 29.66
C LYS A 571 -15.25 -9.22 29.56
N CYS A 572 -14.95 -8.30 28.64
CA CYS A 572 -15.98 -7.43 28.06
C CYS A 572 -16.73 -8.21 26.97
N ALA A 573 -18.06 -8.16 27.00
CA ALA A 573 -18.91 -9.03 26.18
C ALA A 573 -19.41 -8.32 24.92
N THR A 574 -18.65 -8.42 23.83
CA THR A 574 -19.09 -8.10 22.46
C THR A 574 -19.05 -9.37 21.60
N LEU A 575 -19.99 -9.51 20.66
CA LEU A 575 -20.14 -10.76 19.89
C LEU A 575 -19.03 -10.92 18.86
N PHE A 576 -18.18 -11.93 19.04
CA PHE A 576 -17.27 -12.40 18.00
C PHE A 576 -18.02 -13.28 17.00
N HIS A 577 -18.18 -12.80 15.77
CA HIS A 577 -18.47 -13.65 14.62
C HIS A 577 -17.21 -13.82 13.77
N SER A 578 -16.96 -15.05 13.32
CA SER A 578 -15.92 -15.35 12.33
C SER A 578 -16.35 -14.83 10.96
N TYR A 579 -15.67 -13.81 10.44
CA TYR A 579 -15.95 -13.24 9.12
C TYR A 579 -15.60 -14.25 8.02
N SER A 580 -16.56 -14.51 7.13
CA SER A 580 -16.34 -15.19 5.85
C SER A 580 -16.42 -14.16 4.71
N GLU A 581 -15.80 -14.48 3.57
CA GLU A 581 -15.55 -13.52 2.48
C GLU A 581 -16.82 -12.88 1.89
N ASP A 582 -17.99 -13.51 2.03
CA ASP A 582 -19.30 -13.01 1.59
C ASP A 582 -19.65 -11.60 2.14
N GLN A 583 -19.13 -11.20 3.30
CA GLN A 583 -19.49 -9.89 3.88
C GLN A 583 -18.86 -8.68 3.17
N LEU A 584 -17.78 -8.87 2.39
CA LEU A 584 -17.21 -7.81 1.54
C LEU A 584 -18.23 -7.35 0.48
N ASN A 585 -19.05 -8.27 -0.03
CA ASN A 585 -20.11 -7.99 -0.99
C ASN A 585 -21.20 -7.09 -0.37
N THR A 586 -21.55 -7.28 0.90
CA THR A 586 -22.56 -6.45 1.59
C THR A 586 -22.12 -5.02 1.83
N ASN A 587 -20.82 -4.73 2.03
CA ASN A 587 -20.32 -3.35 2.14
C ASN A 587 -20.45 -2.60 0.81
N SER A 588 -20.04 -3.23 -0.29
CA SER A 588 -20.17 -2.66 -1.63
C SER A 588 -21.63 -2.36 -1.98
N LEU A 589 -22.56 -3.30 -1.73
CA LEU A 589 -24.00 -3.04 -1.88
C LEU A 589 -24.53 -1.95 -0.94
N THR A 590 -23.90 -1.70 0.21
CA THR A 590 -24.32 -0.66 1.15
C THR A 590 -23.93 0.73 0.63
N CYS A 591 -22.75 0.89 0.02
CA CYS A 591 -22.38 2.12 -0.69
C CYS A 591 -23.39 2.45 -1.81
N VAL A 592 -23.79 1.46 -2.60
CA VAL A 592 -24.81 1.59 -3.66
C VAL A 592 -26.20 1.97 -3.09
N ARG A 593 -26.56 1.52 -1.88
CA ARG A 593 -27.80 1.95 -1.20
C ARG A 593 -27.74 3.41 -0.77
N TYR A 594 -26.64 3.86 -0.16
CA TYR A 594 -26.47 5.27 0.21
C TYR A 594 -26.52 6.22 -1.01
N LEU A 595 -25.98 5.82 -2.16
CA LEU A 595 -26.11 6.56 -3.42
C LEU A 595 -27.54 6.62 -3.97
N LYS A 596 -28.40 5.65 -3.60
CA LYS A 596 -29.80 5.60 -4.02
C LYS A 596 -30.72 6.40 -3.10
N ASP A 597 -30.50 6.31 -1.79
CA ASP A 597 -31.30 7.00 -0.77
C ASP A 597 -30.96 8.50 -0.65
N SER A 598 -29.81 8.94 -1.20
CA SER A 598 -29.44 10.37 -1.29
C SER A 598 -30.02 11.12 -2.50
N SER A 599 -31.00 10.52 -3.21
CA SER A 599 -31.66 11.10 -4.38
C SER A 599 -32.97 11.87 -4.10
N GLU A 600 -33.21 12.32 -2.86
CA GLU A 600 -34.33 13.22 -2.56
C GLU A 600 -34.11 14.64 -3.14
N PRO A 601 -35.06 15.20 -3.91
CA PRO A 601 -34.95 16.56 -4.45
C PRO A 601 -35.21 17.60 -3.34
N MET A 602 -34.25 18.51 -3.14
CA MET A 602 -34.33 19.57 -2.11
C MET A 602 -35.27 20.73 -2.51
N GLU A 603 -36.57 20.46 -2.58
CA GLU A 603 -37.59 21.49 -2.80
C GLU A 603 -38.10 22.18 -1.51
N LYS A 604 -38.65 23.38 -1.69
CA LYS A 604 -39.47 24.17 -0.73
C LYS A 604 -38.73 24.86 0.43
N PHE A 605 -38.01 25.93 0.09
CA PHE A 605 -38.14 27.19 0.84
C PHE A 605 -38.20 28.41 -0.08
N HIS A 606 -39.40 28.69 -0.60
CA HIS A 606 -39.73 29.97 -1.25
C HIS A 606 -41.02 30.53 -0.65
N ARG A 607 -40.91 31.70 -0.02
CA ARG A 607 -41.96 32.72 0.10
C ARG A 607 -41.33 34.11 -0.06
N PRO A 608 -42.08 35.09 -0.59
CA PRO A 608 -41.51 36.37 -0.98
C PRO A 608 -41.35 37.33 0.19
N ILE A 609 -40.50 38.34 -0.01
CA ILE A 609 -40.61 39.66 0.61
C ILE A 609 -40.72 40.66 -0.55
N GLU A 610 -41.63 41.62 -0.43
CA GLU A 610 -42.03 42.54 -1.50
C GLU A 610 -41.09 43.77 -1.61
N ASP A 611 -41.24 44.50 -2.72
CA ASP A 611 -40.44 45.69 -3.04
C ASP A 611 -40.53 46.80 -1.98
N SER A 612 -39.38 47.42 -1.72
CA SER A 612 -39.32 48.84 -1.33
C SER A 612 -38.05 49.49 -1.92
N GLY A 613 -38.11 49.81 -3.21
CA GLY A 613 -36.99 50.42 -3.92
C GLY A 613 -36.79 51.91 -3.61
N ILE A 614 -35.53 52.34 -3.53
CA ILE A 614 -35.11 53.73 -3.77
C ILE A 614 -34.01 53.71 -4.82
N SER A 615 -34.15 54.53 -5.86
CA SER A 615 -33.21 54.66 -6.97
C SER A 615 -32.15 55.72 -6.71
N SER A 616 -30.90 55.48 -7.13
CA SER A 616 -29.98 56.54 -7.53
C SER A 616 -29.01 56.08 -8.63
N ASN A 617 -29.13 56.67 -9.82
CA ASN A 617 -28.21 56.44 -10.92
C ASN A 617 -26.95 57.32 -10.74
N ILE A 618 -25.75 56.76 -10.90
CA ILE A 618 -24.58 57.49 -11.44
C ILE A 618 -23.90 56.61 -12.51
N SER A 619 -23.35 57.24 -13.53
CA SER A 619 -23.00 56.65 -14.82
C SER A 619 -21.52 56.31 -15.01
N ALA A 620 -21.28 55.15 -15.65
CA ALA A 620 -20.29 54.86 -16.70
C ALA A 620 -18.95 55.62 -16.79
N SER A 621 -17.85 54.86 -16.93
CA SER A 621 -16.84 55.10 -17.98
C SER A 621 -15.93 53.88 -18.22
N ASN A 622 -15.61 53.59 -19.49
CA ASN A 622 -14.58 52.62 -19.89
C ASN A 622 -13.19 53.29 -19.90
N THR A 623 -12.10 52.53 -19.65
CA THR A 623 -10.81 52.75 -20.33
C THR A 623 -9.92 51.50 -20.33
N ASN A 624 -8.92 51.45 -21.21
CA ASN A 624 -8.10 50.27 -21.52
C ASN A 624 -6.64 50.37 -21.05
N LYS A 625 -6.16 49.30 -20.40
CA LYS A 625 -4.77 48.77 -20.45
C LYS A 625 -3.61 49.65 -19.90
N PRO A 626 -2.37 49.10 -19.76
CA PRO A 626 -1.51 49.41 -18.61
C PRO A 626 -0.19 50.12 -18.95
N PRO A 627 0.65 50.38 -17.93
CA PRO A 627 2.11 50.36 -18.06
C PRO A 627 2.76 49.20 -17.26
N THR A 628 3.97 48.82 -17.66
CA THR A 628 4.89 47.94 -16.90
C THR A 628 5.80 48.74 -15.97
N THR A 629 6.51 48.07 -15.05
CA THR A 629 8.01 48.05 -14.93
C THR A 629 8.51 47.97 -13.48
N SER A 630 9.21 46.87 -13.18
CA SER A 630 10.28 46.66 -12.16
C SER A 630 10.10 47.05 -10.68
N GLY A 631 10.43 46.10 -9.80
CA GLY A 631 10.64 46.34 -8.37
C GLY A 631 11.07 45.07 -7.61
N ASN A 632 12.36 44.73 -7.65
CA ASN A 632 12.92 43.66 -6.81
C ASN A 632 12.91 44.07 -5.34
N PHE A 633 12.67 43.14 -4.41
CA PHE A 633 13.51 42.97 -3.22
C PHE A 633 13.37 41.57 -2.62
N GLN A 634 14.49 41.00 -2.17
CA GLN A 634 14.53 39.80 -1.33
C GLN A 634 14.34 40.20 0.13
N CYS A 635 13.90 39.27 0.98
CA CYS A 635 14.12 39.33 2.42
C CYS A 635 14.58 37.96 2.91
N SER A 636 15.55 37.95 3.82
CA SER A 636 16.16 36.75 4.40
C SER A 636 16.13 36.86 5.93
N ASP A 637 16.00 35.69 6.57
CA ASP A 637 16.48 35.32 7.90
C ASP A 637 16.68 36.41 8.97
N LEU A 638 16.03 36.23 10.13
CA LEU A 638 16.76 36.19 11.41
C LEU A 638 15.94 35.53 12.53
N GLN A 639 16.64 34.87 13.44
CA GLN A 639 16.09 34.07 14.55
C GLN A 639 16.43 34.67 15.92
N VAL A 640 15.54 34.40 16.90
CA VAL A 640 15.85 34.15 18.32
C VAL A 640 16.62 35.22 19.12
N LYS A 641 15.95 35.82 20.13
CA LYS A 641 16.30 35.53 21.55
C LYS A 641 15.24 35.92 22.58
N VAL A 642 15.40 35.36 23.79
CA VAL A 642 14.53 35.43 24.98
C VAL A 642 15.12 36.38 26.04
N ASN A 643 14.28 37.00 26.88
CA ASN A 643 14.50 37.14 28.33
C ASN A 643 13.31 37.77 29.08
N GLU A 644 13.14 37.36 30.34
CA GLU A 644 12.16 37.88 31.30
C GLU A 644 12.68 39.12 32.06
N ILE A 645 11.78 39.83 32.77
CA ILE A 645 12.04 40.49 34.07
C ILE A 645 10.70 40.76 34.79
N HIS A 646 10.69 40.79 36.13
CA HIS A 646 9.50 40.52 36.96
C HIS A 646 9.41 41.47 38.19
N ILE A 647 8.34 42.29 38.34
CA ILE A 647 8.11 43.18 39.51
C ILE A 647 6.61 43.18 39.93
N ARG A 648 6.33 43.42 41.22
CA ARG A 648 5.08 43.14 41.96
C ARG A 648 4.05 44.29 42.09
N GLY A 649 2.75 43.93 42.00
CA GLY A 649 1.65 44.35 42.91
C GLY A 649 1.16 45.82 42.94
N PRO A 650 0.09 46.17 43.70
CA PRO A 650 -0.69 45.37 44.67
C PRO A 650 -2.24 45.33 44.44
N SER A 651 -2.98 44.75 45.41
CA SER A 651 -4.46 44.58 45.52
C SER A 651 -4.97 45.05 46.92
N PRO A 652 -6.26 44.96 47.38
CA PRO A 652 -7.54 44.48 46.78
C PRO A 652 -8.51 45.66 46.46
N PRO A 653 -9.80 45.86 46.93
CA PRO A 653 -10.64 45.30 48.02
C PRO A 653 -11.91 44.50 47.56
N PRO A 654 -12.81 44.01 48.46
CA PRO A 654 -13.90 43.07 48.09
C PRO A 654 -15.37 43.45 48.40
N LEU A 655 -16.31 42.80 47.67
CA LEU A 655 -17.69 42.32 47.99
C LEU A 655 -18.73 43.19 48.75
N PRO A 656 -20.02 43.05 48.38
CA PRO A 656 -20.94 42.27 49.25
C PRO A 656 -21.83 41.24 48.51
N LYS A 657 -22.59 40.43 49.27
CA LYS A 657 -23.51 39.37 48.78
C LYS A 657 -24.96 39.62 49.20
N HIS A 658 -25.93 39.40 48.29
CA HIS A 658 -27.34 39.00 48.52
C HIS A 658 -27.83 38.40 47.18
N GLN A 659 -28.38 37.19 46.99
CA GLN A 659 -29.11 36.20 47.81
C GLN A 659 -30.62 36.43 47.97
N ILE A 660 -31.42 35.38 47.66
CA ILE A 660 -32.89 35.23 47.80
C ILE A 660 -33.68 36.00 46.70
N LYS A 661 -34.69 35.44 46.03
CA LYS A 661 -35.34 34.11 46.13
C LYS A 661 -34.91 33.15 45.01
#